data_AF-A0A351H6W1-F1
#
_entry.id   AF-A0A351H6W1-F1
#
_cell.length_a   1.000
_cell.length_b   1.000
_cell.length_c   1.000
_cell.angle_alpha   90.00
_cell.angle_beta   90.00
_cell.angle_gamma   90.00
#
_symmetry.space_group_name_H-M   'P 1'
#
loop_
_entity.id
_entity.type
_entity.pdbx_description
1 polymer ?
#
loop_
_entity_poly.entity_id
_entity_poly.type
_entity_poly.pdbx_seq_one_letter_code
_entity_poly.pdbx_strand_id
1 'polypeptide(L)'
;MKLSFSTKGWHNKSFEEFCNIAKDLKFGGIELHNINGELFKNKDGAFHGYAAAATVRRLYEMKLELPCIDVISDISEDTAIAETESCIKIAEDLHIPNIRIKSAECDSDTAKKFITAVLPKAEKAGVTLVIETSGAFCDTAALRELLDSFASDNLAALWDMYSTFFKAGEQPEETIKNLGAYVKHVHIKDFDGEGFCLIGEGKLPVGDMMSALRSVNYDGFISLEWDPAWCEGLDDSEIIFSHFVNFISQFGDTSKAESALYYNRAHTGKYVWKKNLLIDETFSQVLDRMVEEFPDQYAFKYTTLDYTRTYSEFRDDVDEFCRSLIALGVKAGSHVAVWATNIPQWYIAFWAVTKIGAVLVSMNTAYKIHEAEYLLKQSDTHTLIMIDGYRDSNYSETMAELCPELESKKAGEPLHAKRLPFLRNIITVGFKQKGCLTWEDAIERGKTVPTAEVYRMAAAVDKDDVCNMQYTSGTTGFPKGVMLTHYNVVNNGKCIGDCMELSTADRLMIQVPMFHCFGMVLAMTASMTHGTTIYPLPYFSPKPALACINSEHITAFHGVPTMFIAMLENPDFAKTDFSYMRTGIMAGSPCPISVMQDVVDKMNMKEIVITYGQTEASPGCTMSSIYDTIEQRVGTVGKALPEIECKIINPETGEECPDGENGEFVARGYNIMKGYYKMPKATANAIDKDGWLHTGDLACRTPDGYFRITGRLKDMIIRGGENIYPKEIEEFIYTHPKVKDVQVIGVPDEQYGEEIMACVILKEGETMTEAEMKEFINAHMARHKVPRYIDFVDSFPMNVAGKILKYKMREDAVEKLGLQKADKVVTA
;
A
#
# COMPACT_ATOMS: atom_id res chain seq x y z
N MET A 1 -20.42 -1.72 -13.02
CA MET A 1 -21.33 -2.36 -14.00
C MET A 1 -22.14 -3.44 -13.31
N LYS A 2 -23.46 -3.49 -13.56
CA LYS A 2 -24.38 -4.53 -13.08
C LYS A 2 -24.74 -5.47 -14.25
N LEU A 3 -25.10 -6.72 -13.97
CA LEU A 3 -25.58 -7.66 -14.98
C LEU A 3 -27.09 -7.77 -14.94
N SER A 4 -27.73 -7.79 -16.12
CA SER A 4 -29.13 -8.17 -16.30
C SER A 4 -29.27 -9.15 -17.46
N PHE A 5 -30.46 -9.70 -17.63
CA PHE A 5 -30.86 -10.41 -18.84
C PHE A 5 -32.25 -9.94 -19.28
N SER A 6 -32.53 -10.07 -20.57
CA SER A 6 -33.84 -9.79 -21.15
C SER A 6 -34.77 -11.00 -21.04
N THR A 7 -36.04 -10.74 -20.77
CA THR A 7 -37.13 -11.75 -20.79
C THR A 7 -37.56 -12.17 -22.20
N LYS A 8 -36.94 -11.60 -23.23
CA LYS A 8 -37.14 -11.94 -24.65
C LYS A 8 -36.96 -13.43 -24.93
N GLY A 9 -37.84 -14.01 -25.75
CA GLY A 9 -37.81 -15.45 -26.11
C GLY A 9 -38.29 -16.42 -25.02
N TRP A 10 -38.40 -15.99 -23.75
CA TRP A 10 -38.72 -16.85 -22.61
C TRP A 10 -40.21 -16.81 -22.22
N HIS A 11 -41.10 -17.01 -23.20
CA HIS A 11 -42.54 -16.79 -23.04
C HIS A 11 -43.25 -17.76 -22.07
N ASN A 12 -42.63 -18.88 -21.73
CA ASN A 12 -43.20 -19.92 -20.86
C ASN A 12 -42.89 -19.74 -19.37
N LYS A 13 -42.13 -18.70 -18.98
CA LYS A 13 -41.72 -18.45 -17.59
C LYS A 13 -42.54 -17.33 -16.96
N SER A 14 -42.92 -17.53 -15.71
CA SER A 14 -43.52 -16.50 -14.86
C SER A 14 -42.48 -15.47 -14.40
N PHE A 15 -42.94 -14.29 -14.00
CA PHE A 15 -42.05 -13.27 -13.44
C PHE A 15 -41.33 -13.74 -12.16
N GLU A 16 -41.98 -14.59 -11.36
CA GLU A 16 -41.39 -15.18 -10.17
C GLU A 16 -40.22 -16.13 -10.50
N GLU A 17 -40.34 -16.92 -11.57
CA GLU A 17 -39.24 -17.75 -12.05
C GLU A 17 -38.05 -16.90 -12.50
N PHE A 18 -38.26 -15.79 -13.22
CA PHE A 18 -37.17 -14.88 -13.57
C PHE A 18 -36.52 -14.24 -12.33
N CYS A 19 -37.31 -13.87 -11.32
CA CYS A 19 -36.76 -13.34 -10.07
C CYS A 19 -35.91 -14.38 -9.33
N ASN A 20 -36.33 -15.65 -9.33
CA ASN A 20 -35.57 -16.74 -8.71
C ASN A 20 -34.27 -16.99 -9.48
N ILE A 21 -34.33 -17.11 -10.81
CA ILE A 21 -33.15 -17.29 -11.67
C ILE A 21 -32.17 -16.12 -11.49
N ALA A 22 -32.66 -14.88 -11.52
CA ALA A 22 -31.83 -13.69 -11.34
C ALA A 22 -31.12 -13.70 -9.98
N LYS A 23 -31.85 -14.05 -8.92
CA LYS A 23 -31.29 -14.16 -7.56
C LYS A 23 -30.26 -15.28 -7.45
N ASP A 24 -30.58 -16.47 -7.95
CA ASP A 24 -29.74 -17.67 -7.83
C ASP A 24 -28.43 -17.52 -8.62
N LEU A 25 -28.48 -16.85 -9.77
CA LEU A 25 -27.33 -16.57 -10.63
C LEU A 25 -26.67 -15.21 -10.37
N LYS A 26 -27.07 -14.50 -9.30
CA LYS A 26 -26.52 -13.20 -8.87
C LYS A 26 -26.62 -12.07 -9.92
N PHE A 27 -27.64 -12.06 -10.76
CA PHE A 27 -27.98 -10.87 -11.56
C PHE A 27 -28.47 -9.72 -10.67
N GLY A 28 -28.21 -8.49 -11.12
CA GLY A 28 -28.71 -7.28 -10.46
C GLY A 28 -30.06 -6.81 -10.99
N GLY A 29 -30.51 -7.32 -12.13
CA GLY A 29 -31.76 -6.86 -12.73
C GLY A 29 -32.31 -7.72 -13.85
N ILE A 30 -33.57 -7.45 -14.21
CA ILE A 30 -34.34 -8.18 -15.21
C ILE A 30 -34.97 -7.18 -16.18
N GLU A 31 -34.59 -7.26 -17.45
CA GLU A 31 -35.15 -6.41 -18.49
C GLU A 31 -36.47 -6.98 -19.02
N LEU A 32 -37.49 -6.13 -19.06
CA LEU A 32 -38.84 -6.53 -19.42
C LEU A 32 -39.08 -6.35 -20.92
N HIS A 33 -39.36 -7.45 -21.59
CA HIS A 33 -39.61 -7.47 -23.02
C HIS A 33 -41.11 -7.54 -23.30
N ASN A 34 -41.58 -6.69 -24.22
CA ASN A 34 -42.92 -6.69 -24.79
C ASN A 34 -44.06 -6.55 -23.75
N ILE A 35 -44.54 -5.32 -23.56
CA ILE A 35 -45.67 -5.01 -22.67
C ILE A 35 -47.01 -5.63 -23.12
N ASN A 36 -47.09 -6.15 -24.34
CA ASN A 36 -48.26 -6.88 -24.86
C ASN A 36 -48.10 -8.40 -24.70
N GLY A 37 -47.00 -8.86 -24.11
CA GLY A 37 -46.68 -10.26 -23.84
C GLY A 37 -47.47 -10.87 -22.67
N GLU A 38 -47.33 -12.18 -22.47
CA GLU A 38 -48.09 -12.93 -21.45
C GLU A 38 -47.86 -12.41 -20.03
N LEU A 39 -46.64 -11.95 -19.74
CA LEU A 39 -46.25 -11.33 -18.47
C LEU A 39 -47.16 -10.16 -18.05
N PHE A 40 -47.71 -9.42 -19.02
CA PHE A 40 -48.51 -8.22 -18.80
C PHE A 40 -50.01 -8.40 -19.08
N LYS A 41 -50.44 -9.54 -19.66
CA LYS A 41 -51.85 -9.79 -19.99
C LYS A 41 -52.73 -10.05 -18.76
N ASN A 42 -52.15 -10.54 -17.67
CA ASN A 42 -52.90 -10.79 -16.44
C ASN A 42 -53.14 -9.47 -15.68
N LYS A 43 -54.41 -9.05 -15.56
CA LYS A 43 -54.79 -7.82 -14.84
C LYS A 43 -54.54 -7.87 -13.34
N ASP A 44 -54.43 -9.07 -12.76
CA ASP A 44 -54.00 -9.30 -11.38
C ASP A 44 -52.50 -9.67 -11.30
N GLY A 45 -51.77 -9.55 -12.41
CA GLY A 45 -50.36 -9.87 -12.54
C GLY A 45 -49.42 -8.83 -11.93
N ALA A 46 -48.13 -9.16 -11.85
CA ALA A 46 -47.11 -8.41 -11.12
C ALA A 46 -46.97 -6.92 -11.51
N PHE A 47 -47.50 -6.50 -12.65
CA PHE A 47 -47.25 -5.19 -13.26
C PHE A 47 -48.47 -4.27 -13.31
N HIS A 48 -49.61 -4.64 -12.70
CA HIS A 48 -50.85 -3.86 -12.76
C HIS A 48 -51.38 -3.43 -11.38
N GLY A 49 -51.81 -2.17 -11.27
CA GLY A 49 -52.55 -1.66 -10.12
C GLY A 49 -51.83 -1.82 -8.78
N TYR A 50 -52.51 -2.36 -7.76
CA TYR A 50 -51.94 -2.56 -6.43
C TYR A 50 -50.80 -3.60 -6.39
N ALA A 51 -50.66 -4.45 -7.41
CA ALA A 51 -49.60 -5.45 -7.48
C ALA A 51 -48.24 -4.85 -7.86
N ALA A 52 -48.20 -3.75 -8.63
CA ALA A 52 -46.96 -3.09 -9.05
C ALA A 52 -46.12 -2.63 -7.84
N ALA A 53 -46.75 -1.98 -6.86
CA ALA A 53 -46.07 -1.55 -5.63
C ALA A 53 -45.55 -2.75 -4.80
N ALA A 54 -46.30 -3.86 -4.76
CA ALA A 54 -45.87 -5.09 -4.11
C ALA A 54 -44.67 -5.72 -4.83
N THR A 55 -44.69 -5.69 -6.16
CA THR A 55 -43.58 -6.15 -7.02
C THR A 55 -42.31 -5.32 -6.81
N VAL A 56 -42.41 -3.99 -6.81
CA VAL A 56 -41.27 -3.10 -6.50
C VAL A 56 -40.68 -3.42 -5.13
N ARG A 57 -41.53 -3.57 -4.11
CA ARG A 57 -41.07 -3.94 -2.77
C ARG A 57 -40.39 -5.31 -2.75
N ARG A 58 -40.95 -6.30 -3.42
CA ARG A 58 -40.37 -7.64 -3.52
C ARG A 58 -39.01 -7.61 -4.21
N LEU A 59 -38.88 -6.89 -5.32
CA LEU A 59 -37.62 -6.72 -6.03
C LEU A 59 -36.56 -6.05 -5.14
N TYR A 60 -36.94 -5.01 -4.39
CA TYR A 60 -36.07 -4.39 -3.40
C TYR A 60 -35.60 -5.39 -2.32
N GLU A 61 -36.50 -6.20 -1.77
CA GLU A 61 -36.18 -7.24 -0.79
C GLU A 61 -35.25 -8.33 -1.38
N MET A 62 -35.36 -8.59 -2.68
CA MET A 62 -34.49 -9.51 -3.43
C MET A 62 -33.19 -8.87 -3.93
N LYS A 63 -33.00 -7.56 -3.74
CA LYS A 63 -31.90 -6.76 -4.32
C LYS A 63 -31.85 -6.82 -5.85
N LEU A 64 -33.01 -6.86 -6.49
CA LEU A 64 -33.17 -6.84 -7.95
C LEU A 64 -33.76 -5.51 -8.41
N GLU A 65 -33.38 -5.10 -9.61
CA GLU A 65 -33.90 -3.90 -10.28
C GLU A 65 -34.52 -4.27 -11.64
N LEU A 66 -35.41 -3.42 -12.14
CA LEU A 66 -35.89 -3.49 -13.51
C LEU A 66 -35.20 -2.36 -14.29
N PRO A 67 -34.09 -2.65 -15.01
CA PRO A 67 -33.23 -1.60 -15.54
C PRO A 67 -33.79 -0.96 -16.81
N CYS A 68 -34.59 -1.70 -17.57
CA CYS A 68 -35.12 -1.27 -18.85
C CYS A 68 -36.41 -2.03 -19.19
N ILE A 69 -37.28 -1.38 -19.96
CA ILE A 69 -38.46 -1.98 -20.59
C ILE A 69 -38.49 -1.62 -22.08
N ASP A 70 -38.90 -2.58 -22.92
CA ASP A 70 -38.79 -2.43 -24.37
C ASP A 70 -40.10 -1.99 -25.03
N VAL A 71 -39.99 -1.04 -25.97
CA VAL A 71 -41.00 -0.75 -27.00
C VAL A 71 -40.69 -1.62 -28.22
N ILE A 72 -41.67 -2.42 -28.66
CA ILE A 72 -41.46 -3.40 -29.75
C ILE A 72 -41.62 -2.76 -31.12
N SER A 73 -42.61 -1.88 -31.27
CA SER A 73 -42.79 -1.10 -32.49
C SER A 73 -41.55 -0.25 -32.77
N ASP A 74 -41.09 -0.30 -34.01
CA ASP A 74 -40.06 0.61 -34.48
C ASP A 74 -40.57 2.06 -34.44
N ILE A 75 -39.68 3.03 -34.21
CA ILE A 75 -39.97 4.48 -34.24
C ILE A 75 -40.80 4.90 -35.47
N SER A 76 -40.63 4.22 -36.61
CA SER A 76 -41.34 4.51 -37.86
C SER A 76 -42.79 4.03 -37.91
N GLU A 77 -43.23 3.17 -36.98
CA GLU A 77 -44.56 2.59 -36.96
C GLU A 77 -45.60 3.51 -36.28
N ASP A 78 -46.83 3.55 -36.83
CA ASP A 78 -47.94 4.35 -36.28
C ASP A 78 -48.29 4.00 -34.82
N THR A 79 -48.00 2.78 -34.39
CA THR A 79 -48.27 2.27 -33.03
C THR A 79 -47.21 2.68 -32.01
N ALA A 80 -46.02 3.12 -32.44
CA ALA A 80 -44.87 3.32 -31.57
C ALA A 80 -45.11 4.37 -30.48
N ILE A 81 -45.80 5.47 -30.81
CA ILE A 81 -46.12 6.53 -29.84
C ILE A 81 -47.04 5.99 -28.75
N ALA A 82 -48.12 5.30 -29.13
CA ALA A 82 -49.10 4.76 -28.18
C ALA A 82 -48.50 3.66 -27.29
N GLU A 83 -47.63 2.81 -27.86
CA GLU A 83 -46.90 1.79 -27.09
C GLU A 83 -45.92 2.44 -26.11
N THR A 84 -45.14 3.44 -26.55
CA THR A 84 -44.19 4.17 -25.71
C THR A 84 -44.88 4.86 -24.54
N GLU A 85 -46.03 5.50 -24.77
CA GLU A 85 -46.82 6.10 -23.70
C GLU A 85 -47.32 5.09 -22.67
N SER A 86 -47.65 3.87 -23.12
CA SER A 86 -48.01 2.77 -22.24
C SER A 86 -46.81 2.29 -21.42
N CYS A 87 -45.64 2.17 -22.04
CA CYS A 87 -44.37 1.86 -21.36
C CYS A 87 -43.99 2.93 -20.34
N ILE A 88 -44.16 4.23 -20.64
CA ILE A 88 -43.88 5.33 -19.70
C ILE A 88 -44.69 5.16 -18.41
N LYS A 89 -45.98 4.83 -18.53
CA LYS A 89 -46.84 4.61 -17.37
C LYS A 89 -46.38 3.41 -16.53
N ILE A 90 -46.06 2.29 -17.20
CA ILE A 90 -45.59 1.08 -16.52
C ILE A 90 -44.23 1.35 -15.83
N ALA A 91 -43.33 2.07 -16.50
CA ALA A 91 -42.03 2.44 -15.98
C ALA A 91 -42.15 3.36 -14.76
N GLU A 92 -43.07 4.31 -14.77
CA GLU A 92 -43.40 5.16 -13.62
C GLU A 92 -43.90 4.33 -12.43
N ASP A 93 -44.87 3.43 -12.67
CA ASP A 93 -45.48 2.57 -11.65
C ASP A 93 -44.48 1.56 -11.03
N LEU A 94 -43.47 1.13 -11.79
CA LEU A 94 -42.48 0.11 -11.40
C LEU A 94 -41.08 0.66 -11.11
N HIS A 95 -40.88 1.98 -11.19
CA HIS A 95 -39.58 2.65 -11.05
C HIS A 95 -38.49 2.14 -12.03
N ILE A 96 -38.90 1.88 -13.28
CA ILE A 96 -37.97 1.49 -14.36
C ILE A 96 -37.32 2.77 -14.91
N PRO A 97 -35.99 2.93 -14.84
CA PRO A 97 -35.34 4.18 -15.21
C PRO A 97 -35.24 4.39 -16.72
N ASN A 98 -35.23 3.32 -17.52
CA ASN A 98 -35.00 3.40 -18.97
C ASN A 98 -36.13 2.72 -19.76
N ILE A 99 -36.46 3.30 -20.92
CA ILE A 99 -37.34 2.69 -21.92
C ILE A 99 -36.55 2.57 -23.22
N ARG A 100 -36.33 1.35 -23.69
CA ARG A 100 -35.69 1.09 -24.98
C ARG A 100 -36.63 1.45 -26.11
N ILE A 101 -36.11 2.26 -27.02
CA ILE A 101 -36.77 2.63 -28.26
C ILE A 101 -36.02 2.03 -29.43
N LYS A 102 -36.71 1.16 -30.19
CA LYS A 102 -36.17 0.50 -31.38
C LYS A 102 -36.16 1.45 -32.58
N SER A 103 -35.06 1.45 -33.33
CA SER A 103 -34.80 2.40 -34.42
C SER A 103 -34.20 1.74 -35.67
N ALA A 104 -34.61 0.51 -35.95
CA ALA A 104 -34.07 -0.31 -37.02
C ALA A 104 -34.43 0.23 -38.42
N GLU A 105 -35.61 0.83 -38.59
CA GLU A 105 -36.14 1.26 -39.89
C GLU A 105 -36.51 2.76 -39.95
N CYS A 106 -35.73 3.63 -39.28
CA CYS A 106 -36.03 5.06 -39.25
C CYS A 106 -34.84 5.95 -39.67
N ASP A 107 -35.17 7.12 -40.21
CA ASP A 107 -34.23 8.21 -40.47
C ASP A 107 -34.24 9.26 -39.33
N SER A 108 -33.28 10.18 -39.34
CA SER A 108 -33.13 11.21 -38.30
C SER A 108 -34.38 12.10 -38.16
N ASP A 109 -35.07 12.42 -39.26
CA ASP A 109 -36.25 13.28 -39.24
C ASP A 109 -37.47 12.58 -38.61
N THR A 110 -37.64 11.29 -38.90
CA THR A 110 -38.68 10.46 -38.28
C THR A 110 -38.41 10.28 -36.80
N ALA A 111 -37.16 10.01 -36.41
CA ALA A 111 -36.75 9.93 -35.01
C ALA A 111 -36.99 11.25 -34.26
N LYS A 112 -36.66 12.40 -34.87
CA LYS A 112 -36.94 13.71 -34.25
C LYS A 112 -38.42 13.95 -34.01
N LYS A 113 -39.28 13.61 -34.97
CA LYS A 113 -40.74 13.75 -34.82
C LYS A 113 -41.27 12.87 -33.70
N PHE A 114 -40.82 11.62 -33.64
CA PHE A 114 -41.19 10.68 -32.59
C PHE A 114 -40.75 11.20 -31.22
N ILE A 115 -39.46 11.51 -31.04
CA ILE A 115 -38.89 12.00 -29.77
C ILE A 115 -39.64 13.25 -29.31
N THR A 116 -39.92 14.21 -30.21
CA THR A 116 -40.67 15.43 -29.89
C THR A 116 -42.06 15.12 -29.32
N ALA A 117 -42.71 14.04 -29.78
CA ALA A 117 -44.05 13.67 -29.33
C ALA A 117 -44.05 13.01 -27.93
N VAL A 118 -43.04 12.20 -27.61
CA VAL A 118 -43.02 11.36 -26.38
C VAL A 118 -42.10 11.88 -25.27
N LEU A 119 -41.02 12.60 -25.60
CA LEU A 119 -40.02 13.05 -24.63
C LEU A 119 -40.62 13.90 -23.49
N PRO A 120 -41.54 14.86 -23.73
CA PRO A 120 -42.15 15.62 -22.63
C PRO A 120 -42.93 14.76 -21.62
N LYS A 121 -43.46 13.61 -22.08
CA LYS A 121 -44.16 12.65 -21.19
C LYS A 121 -43.17 11.84 -20.37
N ALA A 122 -42.05 11.43 -20.98
CA ALA A 122 -40.97 10.72 -20.30
C ALA A 122 -40.30 11.59 -19.22
N GLU A 123 -40.01 12.86 -19.54
CA GLU A 123 -39.50 13.86 -18.58
C GLU A 123 -40.42 14.02 -17.38
N LYS A 124 -41.73 14.13 -17.62
CA LYS A 124 -42.72 14.28 -16.55
C LYS A 124 -42.78 13.05 -15.64
N ALA A 125 -42.59 11.86 -16.19
CA ALA A 125 -42.57 10.60 -15.46
C ALA A 125 -41.21 10.30 -14.79
N GLY A 126 -40.17 11.09 -15.09
CA GLY A 126 -38.81 10.86 -14.58
C GLY A 126 -38.12 9.64 -15.20
N VAL A 127 -38.50 9.26 -16.43
CA VAL A 127 -37.97 8.08 -17.14
C VAL A 127 -37.14 8.53 -18.34
N THR A 128 -36.05 7.82 -18.64
CA THR A 128 -35.16 8.12 -19.77
C THR A 128 -35.51 7.26 -20.99
N LEU A 129 -35.72 7.90 -22.14
CA LEU A 129 -35.84 7.22 -23.42
C LEU A 129 -34.44 6.90 -23.94
N VAL A 130 -34.13 5.61 -24.10
CA VAL A 130 -32.83 5.15 -24.61
C VAL A 130 -32.99 4.67 -26.05
N ILE A 131 -32.45 5.43 -27.00
CA ILE A 131 -32.49 5.08 -28.42
C ILE A 131 -31.44 4.00 -28.67
N GLU A 132 -31.86 2.86 -29.20
CA GLU A 132 -30.97 1.74 -29.51
C GLU A 132 -30.03 2.08 -30.68
N THR A 133 -28.75 1.73 -30.57
CA THR A 133 -27.78 1.84 -31.68
C THR A 133 -28.05 0.77 -32.75
N SER A 134 -29.14 0.93 -33.49
CA SER A 134 -29.61 0.03 -34.54
C SER A 134 -30.00 0.81 -35.80
N GLY A 135 -30.14 0.12 -36.93
CA GLY A 135 -30.54 0.75 -38.20
C GLY A 135 -29.57 1.85 -38.63
N ALA A 136 -30.09 3.05 -38.90
CA ALA A 136 -29.28 4.22 -39.25
C ALA A 136 -28.39 4.72 -38.10
N PHE A 137 -28.72 4.37 -36.85
CA PHE A 137 -28.00 4.77 -35.63
C PHE A 137 -26.96 3.75 -35.16
N CYS A 138 -26.68 2.74 -35.99
CA CYS A 138 -25.46 1.94 -35.85
C CYS A 138 -24.20 2.80 -36.02
N ASP A 139 -24.27 3.86 -36.84
CA ASP A 139 -23.30 4.96 -36.84
C ASP A 139 -23.58 5.85 -35.63
N THR A 140 -22.72 5.75 -34.63
CA THR A 140 -22.94 6.39 -33.33
C THR A 140 -22.68 7.88 -33.35
N ALA A 141 -22.00 8.40 -34.38
CA ALA A 141 -21.89 9.84 -34.60
C ALA A 141 -23.23 10.42 -35.08
N ALA A 142 -23.96 9.71 -35.95
CA ALA A 142 -25.30 10.12 -36.37
C ALA A 142 -26.30 10.07 -35.20
N LEU A 143 -26.21 9.06 -34.33
CA LEU A 143 -27.01 9.02 -33.10
C LEU A 143 -26.66 10.17 -32.16
N ARG A 144 -25.37 10.47 -31.99
CA ARG A 144 -24.91 11.59 -31.17
C ARG A 144 -25.50 12.92 -31.66
N GLU A 145 -25.50 13.17 -32.97
CA GLU A 145 -26.10 14.37 -33.56
C GLU A 145 -27.61 14.46 -33.29
N LEU A 146 -28.33 13.34 -33.38
CA LEU A 146 -29.75 13.28 -33.03
C LEU A 146 -29.96 13.64 -31.55
N LEU A 147 -29.22 13.02 -30.64
CA LEU A 147 -29.34 13.24 -29.20
C LEU A 147 -29.01 14.70 -28.83
N ASP A 148 -27.91 15.24 -29.36
CA ASP A 148 -27.50 16.64 -29.11
C ASP A 148 -28.51 17.66 -29.64
N SER A 149 -29.42 17.28 -30.55
CA SER A 149 -30.50 18.16 -31.02
C SER A 149 -31.63 18.35 -29.99
N PHE A 150 -31.63 17.57 -28.90
CA PHE A 150 -32.57 17.68 -27.79
C PHE A 150 -31.82 18.01 -26.49
N ALA A 151 -32.23 19.08 -25.80
CA ALA A 151 -31.64 19.47 -24.52
C ALA A 151 -32.37 18.80 -23.35
N SER A 152 -32.21 17.48 -23.17
CA SER A 152 -32.90 16.70 -22.13
C SER A 152 -32.03 15.62 -21.50
N ASP A 153 -32.06 15.53 -20.16
CA ASP A 153 -31.42 14.46 -19.39
C ASP A 153 -32.20 13.13 -19.47
N ASN A 154 -33.44 13.17 -19.97
CA ASN A 154 -34.34 12.03 -20.15
C ASN A 154 -34.27 11.44 -21.57
N LEU A 155 -33.25 11.78 -22.34
CA LEU A 155 -32.96 11.18 -23.64
C LEU A 155 -31.51 10.71 -23.70
N ALA A 156 -31.29 9.45 -24.05
CA ALA A 156 -29.96 8.85 -24.07
C ALA A 156 -29.86 7.72 -25.10
N ALA A 157 -28.74 6.99 -25.08
CA ALA A 157 -28.47 5.86 -25.96
C ALA A 157 -28.47 4.52 -25.19
N LEU A 158 -28.99 3.49 -25.87
CA LEU A 158 -28.74 2.10 -25.53
C LEU A 158 -27.72 1.56 -26.54
N TRP A 159 -26.58 1.12 -26.04
CA TRP A 159 -25.52 0.57 -26.89
C TRP A 159 -25.76 -0.93 -27.13
N ASP A 160 -26.26 -1.25 -28.32
CA ASP A 160 -26.28 -2.61 -28.86
C ASP A 160 -24.90 -2.91 -29.48
N MET A 161 -24.09 -3.65 -28.72
CA MET A 161 -22.72 -4.00 -29.07
C MET A 161 -22.62 -4.82 -30.37
N TYR A 162 -23.61 -5.67 -30.64
CA TYR A 162 -23.64 -6.47 -31.86
C TYR A 162 -23.86 -5.56 -33.07
N SER A 163 -24.81 -4.64 -32.99
CA SER A 163 -25.17 -3.76 -34.10
C SER A 163 -24.03 -2.79 -34.45
N THR A 164 -23.39 -2.14 -33.48
CA THR A 164 -22.27 -1.22 -33.79
C THR A 164 -21.05 -1.97 -34.35
N PHE A 165 -20.69 -3.11 -33.76
CA PHE A 165 -19.49 -3.84 -34.17
C PHE A 165 -19.68 -4.59 -35.48
N PHE A 166 -20.71 -5.42 -35.61
CA PHE A 166 -20.87 -6.29 -36.77
C PHE A 166 -21.56 -5.63 -37.96
N LYS A 167 -22.48 -4.68 -37.74
CA LYS A 167 -23.20 -4.01 -38.84
C LYS A 167 -22.54 -2.71 -39.27
N ALA A 168 -22.00 -1.93 -38.33
CA ALA A 168 -21.35 -0.65 -38.61
C ALA A 168 -19.82 -0.78 -38.78
N GLY A 169 -19.20 -1.81 -38.19
CA GLY A 169 -17.74 -1.95 -38.15
C GLY A 169 -17.05 -0.99 -37.16
N GLU A 170 -17.82 -0.33 -36.28
CA GLU A 170 -17.26 0.57 -35.28
C GLU A 170 -16.48 -0.19 -34.23
N GLN A 171 -15.33 0.37 -33.83
CA GLN A 171 -14.56 -0.15 -32.70
C GLN A 171 -15.18 0.31 -31.37
N PRO A 172 -15.06 -0.47 -30.28
CA PRO A 172 -15.66 -0.11 -28.99
C PRO A 172 -15.26 1.28 -28.46
N GLU A 173 -13.99 1.66 -28.65
CA GLU A 173 -13.49 2.99 -28.28
C GLU A 173 -14.13 4.12 -29.08
N GLU A 174 -14.44 3.87 -30.35
CA GLU A 174 -15.09 4.85 -31.24
C GLU A 174 -16.53 5.11 -30.79
N THR A 175 -17.29 4.04 -30.52
CA THR A 175 -18.66 4.16 -29.99
C THR A 175 -18.68 4.95 -28.67
N ILE A 176 -17.79 4.64 -27.73
CA ILE A 176 -17.73 5.35 -26.45
C ILE A 176 -17.23 6.79 -26.60
N LYS A 177 -16.32 7.06 -27.53
CA LYS A 177 -15.89 8.43 -27.87
C LYS A 177 -17.06 9.27 -28.40
N ASN A 178 -17.94 8.69 -29.22
CA ASN A 178 -19.07 9.39 -29.80
C ASN A 178 -20.20 9.61 -28.78
N LEU A 179 -20.61 8.55 -28.07
CA LEU A 179 -21.78 8.59 -27.18
C LEU A 179 -21.42 9.00 -25.74
N GLY A 180 -20.29 8.55 -25.21
CA GLY A 180 -19.84 8.86 -23.84
C GLY A 180 -20.93 8.62 -22.80
N ALA A 181 -21.25 9.65 -22.01
CA ALA A 181 -22.25 9.61 -20.94
C ALA A 181 -23.71 9.42 -21.43
N TYR A 182 -23.97 9.52 -22.73
CA TYR A 182 -25.28 9.15 -23.28
C TYR A 182 -25.53 7.64 -23.20
N VAL A 183 -24.50 6.80 -23.07
CA VAL A 183 -24.73 5.36 -22.87
C VAL A 183 -25.33 5.13 -21.49
N LYS A 184 -26.61 4.77 -21.44
CA LYS A 184 -27.35 4.49 -20.19
C LYS A 184 -27.70 3.02 -20.01
N HIS A 185 -27.80 2.27 -21.09
CA HIS A 185 -28.04 0.82 -21.07
C HIS A 185 -27.23 0.12 -22.15
N VAL A 186 -26.88 -1.15 -21.95
CA VAL A 186 -26.05 -1.93 -22.88
C VAL A 186 -26.72 -3.26 -23.17
N HIS A 187 -26.80 -3.61 -24.45
CA HIS A 187 -27.21 -4.93 -24.93
C HIS A 187 -26.02 -5.68 -25.49
N ILE A 188 -25.90 -6.95 -25.11
CA ILE A 188 -24.82 -7.84 -25.55
C ILE A 188 -25.37 -9.18 -26.04
N LYS A 189 -24.86 -9.63 -27.19
CA LYS A 189 -25.11 -10.91 -27.86
C LYS A 189 -23.95 -11.19 -28.82
N ASP A 190 -23.46 -12.42 -28.87
CA ASP A 190 -22.27 -12.78 -29.67
C ASP A 190 -22.65 -13.47 -30.98
N PHE A 191 -21.75 -13.40 -31.96
CA PHE A 191 -21.95 -13.92 -33.31
C PHE A 191 -20.64 -14.46 -33.87
N ASP A 192 -20.65 -15.70 -34.35
CA ASP A 192 -19.45 -16.41 -34.84
C ASP A 192 -19.18 -16.18 -36.33
N GLY A 193 -20.13 -15.61 -37.06
CA GLY A 193 -20.09 -15.41 -38.51
C GLY A 193 -21.20 -16.15 -39.27
N GLU A 194 -21.76 -17.21 -38.68
CA GLU A 194 -22.83 -18.02 -39.26
C GLU A 194 -24.14 -17.87 -38.47
N GLY A 195 -24.06 -17.72 -37.15
CA GLY A 195 -25.21 -17.57 -36.27
C GLY A 195 -24.90 -16.88 -34.94
N PHE A 196 -25.95 -16.59 -34.17
CA PHE A 196 -25.77 -16.16 -32.78
C PHE A 196 -25.31 -17.35 -31.94
N CYS A 197 -24.32 -17.11 -31.09
CA CYS A 197 -23.67 -18.14 -30.28
C CYS A 197 -23.53 -17.66 -28.82
N LEU A 198 -23.15 -18.57 -27.92
CA LEU A 198 -22.89 -18.20 -26.54
C LEU A 198 -21.78 -17.14 -26.47
N ILE A 199 -21.88 -16.25 -25.47
CA ILE A 199 -20.91 -15.19 -25.29
C ILE A 199 -19.49 -15.78 -25.15
N GLY A 200 -18.53 -15.26 -25.91
CA GLY A 200 -17.14 -15.73 -25.88
C GLY A 200 -16.79 -16.84 -26.86
N GLU A 201 -17.79 -17.46 -27.49
CA GLU A 201 -17.56 -18.40 -28.59
C GLU A 201 -17.53 -17.69 -29.96
N GLY A 202 -18.03 -16.45 -30.03
CA GLY A 202 -18.11 -15.69 -31.26
C GLY A 202 -16.93 -14.74 -31.48
N LYS A 203 -17.17 -13.69 -32.27
CA LYS A 203 -16.15 -12.74 -32.73
C LYS A 203 -16.27 -11.36 -32.07
N LEU A 204 -17.20 -11.17 -31.15
CA LEU A 204 -17.36 -9.90 -30.44
C LEU A 204 -16.13 -9.65 -29.54
N PRO A 205 -15.43 -8.50 -29.64
CA PRO A 205 -14.26 -8.21 -28.81
C PRO A 205 -14.66 -7.77 -27.40
N VAL A 206 -15.20 -8.71 -26.62
CA VAL A 206 -15.81 -8.43 -25.31
C VAL A 206 -14.84 -7.74 -24.35
N GLY A 207 -13.56 -8.14 -24.34
CA GLY A 207 -12.53 -7.50 -23.49
C GLY A 207 -12.35 -5.99 -23.78
N ASP A 208 -12.34 -5.61 -25.05
CA ASP A 208 -12.20 -4.21 -25.48
C ASP A 208 -13.47 -3.42 -25.19
N MET A 209 -14.64 -4.05 -25.35
CA MET A 209 -15.94 -3.45 -25.01
C MET A 209 -16.06 -3.14 -23.51
N MET A 210 -15.64 -4.07 -22.65
CA MET A 210 -15.62 -3.83 -21.21
C MET A 210 -14.62 -2.73 -20.84
N SER A 211 -13.48 -2.65 -21.52
CA SER A 211 -12.48 -1.59 -21.32
C SER A 211 -13.00 -0.23 -21.76
N ALA A 212 -13.73 -0.16 -22.87
CA ALA A 212 -14.36 1.05 -23.36
C ALA A 212 -15.43 1.57 -22.37
N LEU A 213 -16.30 0.69 -21.85
CA LEU A 213 -17.27 1.07 -20.80
C LEU A 213 -16.60 1.60 -19.53
N ARG A 214 -15.50 0.96 -19.10
CA ARG A 214 -14.71 1.43 -17.94
C ARG A 214 -14.11 2.81 -18.16
N SER A 215 -13.70 3.14 -19.39
CA SER A 215 -13.08 4.44 -19.69
C SER A 215 -14.00 5.65 -19.42
N VAL A 216 -15.31 5.41 -19.36
CA VAL A 216 -16.34 6.43 -19.04
C VAL A 216 -17.02 6.20 -17.69
N ASN A 217 -16.45 5.32 -16.84
CA ASN A 217 -17.02 4.95 -15.54
C ASN A 217 -18.48 4.48 -15.64
N TYR A 218 -18.81 3.68 -16.66
CA TYR A 218 -20.17 3.17 -16.82
C TYR A 218 -20.58 2.31 -15.61
N ASP A 219 -21.63 2.75 -14.91
CA ASP A 219 -22.15 2.11 -13.70
C ASP A 219 -23.49 1.39 -13.91
N GLY A 220 -24.05 1.47 -15.13
CA GLY A 220 -25.33 0.87 -15.51
C GLY A 220 -25.28 -0.65 -15.78
N PHE A 221 -26.31 -1.14 -16.47
CA PHE A 221 -26.55 -2.55 -16.73
C PHE A 221 -26.01 -3.02 -18.08
N ILE A 222 -25.34 -4.17 -18.06
CA ILE A 222 -25.04 -4.96 -19.25
C ILE A 222 -26.06 -6.09 -19.29
N SER A 223 -26.94 -6.02 -20.28
CA SER A 223 -28.08 -6.91 -20.43
C SER A 223 -27.81 -7.94 -21.53
N LEU A 224 -27.85 -9.22 -21.16
CA LEU A 224 -27.82 -10.30 -22.13
C LEU A 224 -29.16 -10.35 -22.89
N GLU A 225 -29.08 -10.25 -24.21
CA GLU A 225 -30.17 -10.62 -25.09
C GLU A 225 -29.96 -12.05 -25.61
N TRP A 226 -30.93 -12.93 -25.36
CA TRP A 226 -30.92 -14.28 -25.90
C TRP A 226 -32.34 -14.72 -26.28
N ASP A 227 -32.51 -15.20 -27.51
CA ASP A 227 -33.73 -15.88 -27.95
C ASP A 227 -33.41 -17.36 -28.18
N PRO A 228 -34.06 -18.30 -27.47
CA PRO A 228 -33.86 -19.75 -27.68
C PRO A 228 -34.05 -20.21 -29.13
N ALA A 229 -34.79 -19.47 -29.94
CA ALA A 229 -34.97 -19.79 -31.36
C ALA A 229 -33.70 -19.57 -32.21
N TRP A 230 -32.67 -18.91 -31.68
CA TRP A 230 -31.43 -18.62 -32.42
C TRP A 230 -30.50 -19.84 -32.57
N CYS A 231 -30.51 -20.77 -31.61
CA CYS A 231 -29.61 -21.91 -31.62
C CYS A 231 -30.33 -23.19 -31.15
N GLU A 232 -30.43 -24.17 -32.04
CA GLU A 232 -31.12 -25.44 -31.76
C GLU A 232 -30.40 -26.23 -30.66
N GLY A 233 -31.11 -26.59 -29.60
CA GLY A 233 -30.57 -27.33 -28.45
C GLY A 233 -29.98 -26.46 -27.32
N LEU A 234 -30.01 -25.12 -27.44
CA LEU A 234 -29.68 -24.18 -26.36
C LEU A 234 -30.94 -23.40 -25.94
N ASP A 235 -31.86 -24.10 -25.27
CA ASP A 235 -33.15 -23.56 -24.80
C ASP A 235 -33.30 -23.60 -23.26
N ASP A 236 -32.20 -23.87 -22.53
CA ASP A 236 -32.18 -23.83 -21.06
C ASP A 236 -31.64 -22.49 -20.56
N SER A 237 -32.54 -21.67 -19.99
CA SER A 237 -32.20 -20.34 -19.45
C SER A 237 -31.14 -20.38 -18.37
N GLU A 238 -31.14 -21.40 -17.50
CA GLU A 238 -30.16 -21.47 -16.42
C GLU A 238 -28.76 -21.74 -16.96
N ILE A 239 -28.63 -22.62 -17.96
CA ILE A 239 -27.35 -22.90 -18.62
C ILE A 239 -26.82 -21.64 -19.31
N ILE A 240 -27.66 -20.97 -20.10
CA ILE A 240 -27.26 -19.80 -20.89
C ILE A 240 -26.90 -18.62 -19.97
N PHE A 241 -27.74 -18.33 -18.98
CA PHE A 241 -27.51 -17.22 -18.07
C PHE A 241 -26.31 -17.50 -17.15
N SER A 242 -26.12 -18.73 -16.70
CA SER A 242 -24.93 -19.13 -15.92
C SER A 242 -23.66 -18.98 -16.76
N HIS A 243 -23.67 -19.41 -18.02
CA HIS A 243 -22.56 -19.23 -18.95
C HIS A 243 -22.21 -17.75 -19.11
N PHE A 244 -23.22 -16.91 -19.34
CA PHE A 244 -23.04 -15.46 -19.47
C PHE A 244 -22.43 -14.83 -18.23
N VAL A 245 -22.95 -15.13 -17.03
CA VAL A 245 -22.41 -14.61 -15.77
C VAL A 245 -20.96 -15.05 -15.60
N ASN A 246 -20.66 -16.34 -15.79
CA ASN A 246 -19.32 -16.87 -15.66
C ASN A 246 -18.35 -16.21 -16.66
N PHE A 247 -18.75 -16.09 -17.93
CA PHE A 247 -17.90 -15.48 -18.95
C PHE A 247 -17.68 -13.99 -18.71
N ILE A 248 -18.71 -13.22 -18.38
CA ILE A 248 -18.54 -11.78 -18.12
C ILE A 248 -17.78 -11.53 -16.80
N SER A 249 -17.88 -12.43 -15.81
CA SER A 249 -17.18 -12.27 -14.53
C SER A 249 -15.67 -12.18 -14.66
N GLN A 250 -15.07 -12.79 -15.70
CA GLN A 250 -13.63 -12.70 -15.96
C GLN A 250 -13.18 -11.28 -16.36
N PHE A 251 -14.13 -10.45 -16.82
CA PHE A 251 -13.92 -9.03 -17.15
C PHE A 251 -14.57 -8.09 -16.13
N GLY A 252 -15.24 -8.66 -15.13
CA GLY A 252 -15.85 -7.96 -14.02
C GLY A 252 -14.78 -7.28 -13.18
N ASP A 253 -15.20 -6.24 -12.47
CA ASP A 253 -14.37 -5.55 -11.51
C ASP A 253 -13.87 -6.54 -10.44
N THR A 254 -12.56 -6.70 -10.31
CA THR A 254 -11.94 -7.51 -9.24
C THR A 254 -12.30 -7.00 -7.84
N SER A 255 -12.95 -5.85 -7.73
CA SER A 255 -13.50 -5.31 -6.48
C SER A 255 -14.68 -6.13 -5.91
N LYS A 256 -15.38 -6.98 -6.69
CA LYS A 256 -16.60 -7.71 -6.27
C LYS A 256 -16.56 -9.23 -6.35
N ALA A 257 -15.39 -9.87 -6.23
CA ALA A 257 -15.40 -11.15 -5.53
C ALA A 257 -15.94 -10.87 -4.11
N GLU A 258 -16.94 -11.60 -3.60
CA GLU A 258 -17.28 -11.51 -2.18
C GLU A 258 -15.98 -11.68 -1.40
N SER A 259 -15.47 -10.58 -0.83
CA SER A 259 -14.27 -10.63 -0.03
C SER A 259 -14.63 -11.47 1.18
N ALA A 260 -14.09 -12.68 1.23
CA ALA A 260 -14.16 -13.45 2.45
C ALA A 260 -13.26 -12.72 3.46
N LEU A 261 -13.79 -11.67 4.10
CA LEU A 261 -13.12 -11.02 5.21
C LEU A 261 -12.87 -12.09 6.27
N TYR A 262 -11.62 -12.22 6.67
CA TYR A 262 -11.21 -13.20 7.66
C TYR A 262 -11.31 -12.57 9.05
N TYR A 263 -11.67 -13.37 10.04
CA TYR A 263 -11.65 -12.96 11.43
C TYR A 263 -10.28 -13.27 12.04
N ASN A 264 -9.78 -12.37 12.89
CA ASN A 264 -8.66 -12.71 13.76
C ASN A 264 -9.04 -13.89 14.69
N ARG A 265 -8.04 -14.54 15.28
CA ARG A 265 -8.26 -15.71 16.17
C ARG A 265 -9.27 -15.44 17.29
N ALA A 266 -9.29 -14.22 17.83
CA ALA A 266 -10.21 -13.83 18.91
C ALA A 266 -11.63 -13.49 18.44
N HIS A 267 -11.88 -13.48 17.12
CA HIS A 267 -13.13 -13.03 16.50
C HIS A 267 -13.56 -11.61 16.90
N THR A 268 -12.60 -10.75 17.24
CA THR A 268 -12.84 -9.35 17.64
C THR A 268 -12.72 -8.38 16.47
N GLY A 269 -11.96 -8.75 15.43
CA GLY A 269 -11.69 -7.90 14.26
C GLY A 269 -11.60 -8.71 12.97
N LYS A 270 -11.63 -7.99 11.85
CA LYS A 270 -11.54 -8.55 10.50
C LYS A 270 -10.26 -8.11 9.80
N TYR A 271 -9.84 -8.83 8.77
CA TYR A 271 -8.75 -8.46 7.86
C TYR A 271 -9.03 -9.02 6.45
N VAL A 272 -8.34 -8.47 5.44
CA VAL A 272 -8.67 -8.68 4.02
C VAL A 272 -8.02 -9.93 3.44
N TRP A 273 -6.70 -10.06 3.57
CA TRP A 273 -5.95 -11.12 2.89
C TRP A 273 -5.80 -12.37 3.75
N LYS A 274 -5.85 -13.55 3.13
CA LYS A 274 -5.66 -14.82 3.83
C LYS A 274 -4.24 -14.92 4.41
N LYS A 275 -4.13 -15.44 5.65
CA LYS A 275 -2.82 -15.62 6.31
C LYS A 275 -1.88 -16.50 5.50
N ASN A 276 -0.58 -16.20 5.60
CA ASN A 276 0.52 -16.90 4.94
C ASN A 276 0.49 -16.94 3.40
N LEU A 277 -0.45 -16.25 2.73
CA LEU A 277 -0.40 -16.01 1.29
C LEU A 277 0.18 -14.63 0.98
N LEU A 278 1.02 -14.56 -0.04
CA LEU A 278 1.56 -13.28 -0.49
C LEU A 278 0.48 -12.49 -1.26
N ILE A 279 0.65 -11.17 -1.28
CA ILE A 279 -0.16 -10.18 -1.97
C ILE A 279 0.59 -9.72 -3.22
N ASP A 280 -0.08 -9.79 -4.37
CA ASP A 280 0.41 -9.29 -5.66
C ASP A 280 -0.11 -7.86 -5.94
N GLU A 281 0.05 -6.96 -4.96
CA GLU A 281 -0.45 -5.57 -5.04
C GLU A 281 0.66 -4.56 -4.71
N THR A 282 0.55 -3.38 -5.32
CA THR A 282 1.32 -2.19 -4.95
C THR A 282 0.83 -1.60 -3.64
N PHE A 283 1.57 -0.63 -3.10
CA PHE A 283 1.11 0.12 -1.93
C PHE A 283 -0.23 0.80 -2.22
N SER A 284 -0.40 1.50 -3.36
CA SER A 284 -1.68 2.16 -3.67
C SER A 284 -2.84 1.18 -3.64
N GLN A 285 -2.70 0.02 -4.28
CA GLN A 285 -3.74 -1.00 -4.34
C GLN A 285 -4.11 -1.55 -2.96
N VAL A 286 -3.12 -1.76 -2.07
CA VAL A 286 -3.38 -2.15 -0.68
C VAL A 286 -4.22 -1.10 0.07
N LEU A 287 -3.93 0.19 -0.12
CA LEU A 287 -4.72 1.27 0.50
C LEU A 287 -6.11 1.35 -0.13
N ASP A 288 -6.21 1.31 -1.46
CA ASP A 288 -7.48 1.36 -2.17
C ASP A 288 -8.37 0.18 -1.71
N ARG A 289 -7.78 -1.01 -1.53
CA ARG A 289 -8.47 -2.18 -0.98
C ARG A 289 -8.93 -1.99 0.47
N MET A 290 -8.14 -1.33 1.31
CA MET A 290 -8.58 -0.98 2.68
C MET A 290 -9.72 0.02 2.69
N VAL A 291 -9.72 0.99 1.76
CA VAL A 291 -10.81 1.96 1.61
C VAL A 291 -12.09 1.29 1.15
N GLU A 292 -12.01 0.32 0.23
CA GLU A 292 -13.16 -0.46 -0.23
C GLU A 292 -13.81 -1.25 0.92
N GLU A 293 -12.99 -1.92 1.75
CA GLU A 293 -13.49 -2.85 2.78
C GLU A 293 -13.82 -2.16 4.11
N PHE A 294 -13.06 -1.12 4.47
CA PHE A 294 -13.12 -0.44 5.77
C PHE A 294 -13.06 1.10 5.64
N PRO A 295 -13.96 1.74 4.86
CA PRO A 295 -13.87 3.18 4.57
C PRO A 295 -13.91 4.06 5.82
N ASP A 296 -14.75 3.69 6.80
CA ASP A 296 -14.98 4.45 8.03
C ASP A 296 -14.04 4.06 9.19
N GLN A 297 -13.19 3.04 9.01
CA GLN A 297 -12.21 2.64 10.02
C GLN A 297 -11.13 3.71 10.12
N TYR A 298 -10.75 4.08 11.34
CA TYR A 298 -9.61 4.97 11.54
C TYR A 298 -8.32 4.30 11.04
N ALA A 299 -7.64 4.95 10.09
CA ALA A 299 -6.28 4.61 9.70
C ALA A 299 -5.28 5.24 10.66
N PHE A 300 -5.47 6.53 10.98
CA PHE A 300 -4.57 7.29 11.85
C PHE A 300 -5.35 8.05 12.92
N LYS A 301 -4.84 8.04 14.15
CA LYS A 301 -5.28 8.93 15.22
C LYS A 301 -4.09 9.37 16.08
N TYR A 302 -3.73 10.65 15.98
CA TYR A 302 -2.71 11.25 16.85
C TYR A 302 -3.33 11.74 18.16
N THR A 303 -2.61 11.54 19.27
CA THR A 303 -2.95 12.14 20.58
C THR A 303 -2.15 13.40 20.87
N THR A 304 -1.08 13.65 20.13
CA THR A 304 -0.17 14.80 20.32
C THR A 304 -0.25 15.84 19.21
N LEU A 305 -0.94 15.53 18.11
CA LEU A 305 -1.12 16.39 16.94
C LEU A 305 -2.59 16.35 16.51
N ASP A 306 -3.07 17.43 15.89
CA ASP A 306 -4.44 17.51 15.36
C ASP A 306 -4.53 16.81 14.00
N TYR A 307 -4.48 15.48 14.02
CA TYR A 307 -4.61 14.65 12.83
C TYR A 307 -5.29 13.32 13.18
N THR A 308 -6.51 13.18 12.69
CA THR A 308 -7.29 11.93 12.73
C THR A 308 -7.88 11.71 11.35
N ARG A 309 -7.73 10.50 10.82
CA ARG A 309 -8.19 10.12 9.49
C ARG A 309 -8.72 8.70 9.50
N THR A 310 -9.88 8.52 8.89
CA THR A 310 -10.32 7.22 8.36
C THR A 310 -9.43 6.77 7.20
N TYR A 311 -9.51 5.50 6.79
CA TYR A 311 -8.81 5.02 5.60
C TYR A 311 -9.19 5.83 4.35
N SER A 312 -10.48 6.15 4.18
CA SER A 312 -10.95 6.96 3.04
C SER A 312 -10.34 8.35 3.05
N GLU A 313 -10.40 9.06 4.19
CA GLU A 313 -9.85 10.42 4.29
C GLU A 313 -8.32 10.44 4.16
N PHE A 314 -7.62 9.39 4.64
CA PHE A 314 -6.18 9.26 4.45
C PHE A 314 -5.82 9.07 2.97
N ARG A 315 -6.60 8.25 2.24
CA ARG A 315 -6.42 8.09 0.78
C ARG A 315 -6.64 9.41 0.05
N ASP A 316 -7.61 10.22 0.47
CA ASP A 316 -7.83 11.55 -0.11
C ASP A 316 -6.65 12.50 0.16
N ASP A 317 -6.09 12.52 1.38
CA ASP A 317 -4.87 13.29 1.70
C ASP A 317 -3.68 12.84 0.82
N VAL A 318 -3.56 11.53 0.56
CA VAL A 318 -2.53 10.94 -0.33
C VAL A 318 -2.72 11.40 -1.77
N ASP A 319 -3.93 11.27 -2.32
CA ASP A 319 -4.26 11.69 -3.69
C ASP A 319 -4.03 13.20 -3.87
N GLU A 320 -4.33 14.02 -2.85
CA GLU A 320 -4.05 15.46 -2.88
C GLU A 320 -2.55 15.74 -2.96
N PHE A 321 -1.73 15.07 -2.14
CA PHE A 321 -0.28 15.29 -2.16
C PHE A 321 0.41 14.68 -3.39
N CYS A 322 -0.13 13.61 -4.00
CA CYS A 322 0.32 13.13 -5.31
C CYS A 322 0.30 14.26 -6.35
N ARG A 323 -0.79 15.04 -6.38
CA ARG A 323 -0.95 16.17 -7.31
C ARG A 323 0.12 17.24 -7.08
N SER A 324 0.46 17.51 -5.82
CA SER A 324 1.56 18.43 -5.47
C SER A 324 2.89 17.96 -6.00
N LEU A 325 3.23 16.68 -5.83
CA LEU A 325 4.49 16.11 -6.33
C LEU A 325 4.56 16.18 -7.86
N ILE A 326 3.48 15.84 -8.55
CA ILE A 326 3.38 15.93 -10.03
C ILE A 326 3.55 17.38 -10.50
N ALA A 327 2.90 18.35 -9.83
CA ALA A 327 3.00 19.77 -10.14
C ALA A 327 4.43 20.35 -9.93
N LEU A 328 5.25 19.66 -9.14
CA LEU A 328 6.66 19.96 -8.88
C LEU A 328 7.61 19.18 -9.81
N GLY A 329 7.07 18.42 -10.75
CA GLY A 329 7.83 17.69 -11.77
C GLY A 329 8.34 16.32 -11.31
N VAL A 330 7.86 15.79 -10.19
CA VAL A 330 8.15 14.40 -9.77
C VAL A 330 7.47 13.45 -10.75
N LYS A 331 8.23 12.45 -11.21
CA LYS A 331 7.81 11.42 -12.17
C LYS A 331 8.14 10.04 -11.63
N ALA A 332 7.63 8.99 -12.28
CA ALA A 332 8.07 7.63 -12.01
C ALA A 332 9.61 7.52 -12.03
N GLY A 333 10.18 6.83 -11.06
CA GLY A 333 11.64 6.71 -10.82
C GLY A 333 12.31 7.94 -10.21
N SER A 334 11.60 9.05 -9.97
CA SER A 334 12.16 10.19 -9.23
C SER A 334 12.38 9.83 -7.76
N HIS A 335 13.44 10.34 -7.15
CA HIS A 335 13.72 10.07 -5.73
C HIS A 335 13.29 11.23 -4.85
N VAL A 336 12.42 10.96 -3.87
CA VAL A 336 11.87 11.96 -2.96
C VAL A 336 12.34 11.64 -1.54
N ALA A 337 13.17 12.51 -0.98
CA ALA A 337 13.71 12.32 0.37
C ALA A 337 12.81 12.95 1.43
N VAL A 338 12.66 12.27 2.58
CA VAL A 338 11.93 12.81 3.74
C VAL A 338 12.86 12.87 4.94
N TRP A 339 13.07 14.09 5.46
CA TRP A 339 13.86 14.38 6.64
C TRP A 339 12.98 14.97 7.74
N ALA A 340 12.22 14.10 8.39
CA ALA A 340 11.25 14.46 9.41
C ALA A 340 11.06 13.35 10.45
N THR A 341 10.51 13.74 11.60
CA THR A 341 9.99 12.81 12.61
C THR A 341 8.67 12.19 12.14
N ASN A 342 8.02 11.38 12.99
CA ASN A 342 6.79 10.65 12.65
C ASN A 342 5.54 11.57 12.61
N ILE A 343 5.58 12.64 11.81
CA ILE A 343 4.47 13.58 11.59
C ILE A 343 3.53 13.07 10.48
N PRO A 344 2.27 13.53 10.40
CA PRO A 344 1.32 13.10 9.38
C PRO A 344 1.86 13.18 7.95
N GLN A 345 2.58 14.27 7.64
CA GLN A 345 3.18 14.51 6.32
C GLN A 345 4.21 13.45 5.93
N TRP A 346 4.87 12.79 6.88
CA TRP A 346 5.77 11.67 6.58
C TRP A 346 4.98 10.50 5.98
N TYR A 347 3.86 10.14 6.62
CA TYR A 347 2.98 9.06 6.16
C TYR A 347 2.35 9.42 4.81
N ILE A 348 1.77 10.62 4.68
CA ILE A 348 1.18 11.09 3.42
C ILE A 348 2.22 11.06 2.29
N ALA A 349 3.44 11.56 2.55
CA ALA A 349 4.52 11.55 1.57
C ALA A 349 4.93 10.13 1.14
N PHE A 350 5.05 9.17 2.08
CA PHE A 350 5.35 7.78 1.75
C PHE A 350 4.36 7.22 0.72
N TRP A 351 3.07 7.31 1.02
CA TRP A 351 2.03 6.72 0.19
C TRP A 351 1.88 7.49 -1.13
N ALA A 352 2.00 8.82 -1.13
CA ALA A 352 1.88 9.62 -2.34
C ALA A 352 3.04 9.41 -3.32
N VAL A 353 4.28 9.31 -2.81
CA VAL A 353 5.48 9.07 -3.62
C VAL A 353 5.40 7.69 -4.28
N THR A 354 5.06 6.66 -3.49
CA THR A 354 4.97 5.29 -4.00
C THR A 354 3.79 5.09 -4.95
N LYS A 355 2.65 5.78 -4.73
CA LYS A 355 1.48 5.74 -5.62
C LYS A 355 1.78 6.26 -7.03
N ILE A 356 2.67 7.24 -7.20
CA ILE A 356 3.03 7.79 -8.52
C ILE A 356 4.28 7.14 -9.14
N GLY A 357 4.73 5.99 -8.60
CA GLY A 357 5.89 5.25 -9.10
C GLY A 357 7.24 5.92 -8.80
N ALA A 358 7.27 6.89 -7.90
CA ALA A 358 8.51 7.49 -7.42
C ALA A 358 9.08 6.70 -6.22
N VAL A 359 10.36 6.90 -5.91
CA VAL A 359 11.05 6.19 -4.82
C VAL A 359 11.15 7.09 -3.61
N LEU A 360 10.62 6.64 -2.47
CA LEU A 360 10.80 7.35 -1.21
C LEU A 360 12.18 7.06 -0.62
N VAL A 361 12.97 8.09 -0.34
CA VAL A 361 14.26 7.99 0.34
C VAL A 361 14.10 8.42 1.80
N SER A 362 14.37 7.51 2.72
CA SER A 362 14.26 7.79 4.16
C SER A 362 15.56 8.40 4.71
N MET A 363 15.47 9.57 5.37
CA MET A 363 16.62 10.21 6.01
C MET A 363 16.56 10.11 7.53
N ASN A 364 17.68 9.73 8.15
CA ASN A 364 17.78 9.68 9.61
C ASN A 364 17.71 11.10 10.18
N THR A 365 16.80 11.30 11.14
CA THR A 365 16.60 12.60 11.82
C THR A 365 17.84 13.13 12.56
N ALA A 366 18.79 12.26 12.89
CA ALA A 366 20.02 12.65 13.58
C ALA A 366 21.16 13.09 12.64
N TYR A 367 20.99 12.96 11.32
CA TYR A 367 22.06 13.30 10.38
C TYR A 367 22.53 14.74 10.51
N LYS A 368 23.82 14.94 10.27
CA LYS A 368 24.46 16.25 10.13
C LYS A 368 24.77 16.54 8.66
N ILE A 369 25.29 17.73 8.39
CA ILE A 369 25.53 18.22 7.02
C ILE A 369 26.28 17.24 6.12
N HIS A 370 27.31 16.54 6.62
CA HIS A 370 28.08 15.59 5.82
C HIS A 370 27.27 14.34 5.43
N GLU A 371 26.51 13.78 6.37
CA GLU A 371 25.65 12.62 6.12
C GLU A 371 24.48 13.00 5.21
N ALA A 372 23.89 14.18 5.44
CA ALA A 372 22.80 14.71 4.62
C ALA A 372 23.25 14.99 3.17
N GLU A 373 24.40 15.65 2.97
CA GLU A 373 24.94 15.89 1.63
C GLU A 373 25.26 14.57 0.92
N TYR A 374 25.91 13.64 1.61
CA TYR A 374 26.23 12.33 1.04
C TYR A 374 24.97 11.62 0.57
N LEU A 375 23.95 11.49 1.44
CA LEU A 375 22.71 10.81 1.11
C LEU A 375 22.02 11.48 -0.07
N LEU A 376 21.73 12.79 0.01
CA LEU A 376 20.98 13.52 -1.02
C LEU A 376 21.67 13.46 -2.39
N LYS A 377 23.00 13.41 -2.40
CA LYS A 377 23.80 13.25 -3.62
C LYS A 377 23.84 11.80 -4.11
N GLN A 378 24.00 10.82 -3.21
CA GLN A 378 24.10 9.41 -3.57
C GLN A 378 22.78 8.91 -4.15
N SER A 379 21.65 9.34 -3.58
CA SER A 379 20.30 9.04 -4.04
C SER A 379 19.86 9.86 -5.26
N ASP A 380 20.63 10.82 -5.77
CA ASP A 380 20.12 11.76 -6.80
C ASP A 380 18.76 12.39 -6.43
N THR A 381 18.58 12.79 -5.17
CA THR A 381 17.29 13.28 -4.66
C THR A 381 16.77 14.42 -5.53
N HIS A 382 15.55 14.27 -6.04
CA HIS A 382 14.84 15.26 -6.83
C HIS A 382 14.08 16.26 -5.95
N THR A 383 13.39 15.77 -4.93
CA THR A 383 12.58 16.58 -4.01
C THR A 383 12.92 16.20 -2.57
N LEU A 384 13.12 17.19 -1.70
CA LEU A 384 13.29 17.00 -0.26
C LEU A 384 12.05 17.54 0.48
N ILE A 385 11.52 16.77 1.41
CA ILE A 385 10.48 17.18 2.36
C ILE A 385 11.12 17.19 3.75
N MET A 386 11.08 18.31 4.47
CA MET A 386 11.74 18.43 5.77
C MET A 386 10.97 19.29 6.78
N ILE A 387 11.16 18.99 8.06
CA ILE A 387 10.84 19.89 9.18
C ILE A 387 12.02 20.85 9.43
N ASP A 388 11.88 21.80 10.36
CA ASP A 388 12.93 22.80 10.63
C ASP A 388 14.21 22.17 11.21
N GLY A 389 14.01 21.19 12.09
CA GLY A 389 15.08 20.44 12.72
C GLY A 389 14.53 19.49 13.78
N TYR A 390 15.41 18.69 14.37
CA TYR A 390 15.08 17.82 15.49
C TYR A 390 16.26 17.70 16.45
N ARG A 391 15.97 17.92 17.74
CA ARG A 391 16.96 17.98 18.83
C ARG A 391 18.08 18.97 18.49
N ASP A 392 19.31 18.47 18.29
CA ASP A 392 20.51 19.25 18.02
C ASP A 392 20.84 19.36 16.52
N SER A 393 20.00 18.83 15.63
CA SER A 393 20.17 18.94 14.17
C SER A 393 19.24 20.01 13.59
N ASN A 394 19.83 21.06 13.03
CA ASN A 394 19.13 22.14 12.34
C ASN A 394 19.15 21.88 10.81
N TYR A 395 18.01 21.45 10.26
CA TYR A 395 17.93 21.06 8.85
C TYR A 395 17.88 22.28 7.94
N SER A 396 17.19 23.34 8.37
CA SER A 396 17.06 24.56 7.59
C SER A 396 18.41 25.26 7.37
N GLU A 397 19.22 25.39 8.43
CA GLU A 397 20.60 25.89 8.34
C GLU A 397 21.48 24.98 7.49
N THR A 398 21.39 23.67 7.70
CA THR A 398 22.13 22.67 6.89
C THR A 398 21.85 22.86 5.41
N MET A 399 20.57 22.98 5.02
CA MET A 399 20.20 23.16 3.62
C MET A 399 20.58 24.53 3.06
N ALA A 400 20.58 25.59 3.88
CA ALA A 400 21.07 26.91 3.46
C ALA A 400 22.58 26.87 3.13
N GLU A 401 23.37 26.11 3.90
CA GLU A 401 24.81 25.92 3.64
C GLU A 401 25.07 24.99 2.44
N LEU A 402 24.29 23.92 2.28
CA LEU A 402 24.41 23.01 1.13
C LEU A 402 23.95 23.66 -0.18
N CYS A 403 22.97 24.56 -0.11
CA CYS A 403 22.32 25.21 -1.26
C CYS A 403 22.25 26.73 -1.04
N PRO A 404 23.37 27.47 -1.08
CA PRO A 404 23.37 28.92 -0.93
C PRO A 404 22.52 29.64 -2.01
N GLU A 405 22.24 28.98 -3.13
CA GLU A 405 21.34 29.45 -4.18
C GLU A 405 19.89 29.67 -3.70
N LEU A 406 19.50 29.12 -2.53
CA LEU A 406 18.18 29.35 -1.92
C LEU A 406 17.92 30.83 -1.58
N GLU A 407 18.96 31.63 -1.33
CA GLU A 407 18.81 33.05 -0.97
C GLU A 407 18.26 33.92 -2.11
N SER A 408 18.59 33.59 -3.37
CA SER A 408 18.15 34.33 -4.56
C SER A 408 17.03 33.63 -5.33
N LYS A 409 16.82 32.33 -5.07
CA LYS A 409 15.79 31.52 -5.72
C LYS A 409 14.38 31.96 -5.30
N LYS A 410 13.47 32.06 -6.27
CA LYS A 410 12.04 32.24 -6.00
C LYS A 410 11.39 30.90 -5.64
N ALA A 411 10.55 30.89 -4.59
CA ALA A 411 9.82 29.70 -4.19
C ALA A 411 8.97 29.16 -5.35
N GLY A 412 8.99 27.83 -5.57
CA GLY A 412 8.25 27.16 -6.64
C GLY A 412 8.92 27.13 -8.03
N GLU A 413 10.06 27.78 -8.21
CA GLU A 413 10.94 27.52 -9.37
C GLU A 413 11.86 26.31 -9.07
N PRO A 414 12.35 25.58 -10.08
CA PRO A 414 13.32 24.50 -9.86
C PRO A 414 14.66 25.02 -9.29
N LEU A 415 15.17 24.36 -8.25
CA LEU A 415 16.49 24.60 -7.69
C LEU A 415 17.57 23.98 -8.59
N HIS A 416 18.66 24.71 -8.77
CA HIS A 416 19.86 24.26 -9.47
C HIS A 416 21.08 24.46 -8.57
N ALA A 417 21.13 23.69 -7.48
CA ALA A 417 22.22 23.77 -6.51
C ALA A 417 23.48 23.07 -7.02
N LYS A 418 24.64 23.73 -6.90
CA LYS A 418 25.91 23.17 -7.39
C LYS A 418 26.32 21.88 -6.65
N ARG A 419 26.10 21.80 -5.34
CA ARG A 419 26.47 20.63 -4.52
C ARG A 419 25.51 19.45 -4.71
N LEU A 420 24.24 19.74 -5.00
CA LEU A 420 23.15 18.78 -5.15
C LEU A 420 22.45 18.96 -6.51
N PRO A 421 23.08 18.55 -7.62
CA PRO A 421 22.66 18.91 -8.97
C PRO A 421 21.31 18.33 -9.39
N PHE A 422 20.81 17.30 -8.71
CA PHE A 422 19.50 16.69 -8.99
C PHE A 422 18.36 17.27 -8.13
N LEU A 423 18.67 17.99 -7.05
CA LEU A 423 17.66 18.57 -6.17
C LEU A 423 16.98 19.75 -6.85
N ARG A 424 15.67 19.63 -7.09
CA ARG A 424 14.82 20.64 -7.72
C ARG A 424 13.90 21.34 -6.73
N ASN A 425 13.43 20.62 -5.71
CA ASN A 425 12.43 21.15 -4.80
C ASN A 425 12.78 20.86 -3.34
N ILE A 426 12.49 21.82 -2.46
CA ILE A 426 12.50 21.64 -1.01
C ILE A 426 11.13 22.08 -0.51
N ILE A 427 10.43 21.17 0.17
CA ILE A 427 9.13 21.38 0.81
C ILE A 427 9.35 21.41 2.32
N THR A 428 8.99 22.52 2.97
CA THR A 428 9.13 22.72 4.41
C THR A 428 7.80 22.47 5.12
N VAL A 429 7.83 21.72 6.22
CA VAL A 429 6.63 21.39 7.01
C VAL A 429 6.65 22.15 8.33
N GLY A 430 5.66 23.04 8.54
CA GLY A 430 5.50 23.80 9.78
C GLY A 430 6.42 25.03 9.92
N PHE A 431 7.21 25.38 8.90
CA PHE A 431 8.06 26.57 8.88
C PHE A 431 8.27 27.10 7.47
N LYS A 432 8.78 28.34 7.35
CA LYS A 432 9.12 29.00 6.09
C LYS A 432 10.62 29.17 5.95
N GLN A 433 11.13 28.91 4.75
CA GLN A 433 12.53 29.16 4.38
C GLN A 433 12.57 29.76 2.96
N LYS A 434 13.50 30.70 2.73
CA LYS A 434 13.67 31.30 1.40
C LYS A 434 13.98 30.23 0.34
N GLY A 435 13.47 30.44 -0.88
CA GLY A 435 13.64 29.51 -2.00
C GLY A 435 12.88 28.18 -1.88
N CYS A 436 12.24 27.90 -0.75
CA CYS A 436 11.49 26.67 -0.47
C CYS A 436 9.98 26.92 -0.56
N LEU A 437 9.21 25.85 -0.81
CA LEU A 437 7.75 25.87 -0.68
C LEU A 437 7.37 25.35 0.70
N THR A 438 6.34 25.91 1.33
CA THR A 438 5.72 25.21 2.47
C THR A 438 4.89 24.02 1.99
N TRP A 439 4.54 23.11 2.91
CA TRP A 439 3.60 22.02 2.63
C TRP A 439 2.29 22.57 2.06
N GLU A 440 1.75 23.63 2.66
CA GLU A 440 0.50 24.26 2.23
C GLU A 440 0.64 24.90 0.84
N ASP A 441 1.76 25.55 0.54
CA ASP A 441 2.03 26.08 -0.81
C ASP A 441 2.11 24.95 -1.86
N ALA A 442 2.68 23.80 -1.49
CA ALA A 442 2.77 22.63 -2.37
C ALA A 442 1.38 22.02 -2.62
N ILE A 443 0.52 21.92 -1.60
CA ILE A 443 -0.88 21.50 -1.73
C ILE A 443 -1.65 22.44 -2.66
N GLU A 444 -1.56 23.76 -2.45
CA GLU A 444 -2.23 24.74 -3.31
C GLU A 444 -1.78 24.61 -4.78
N ARG A 445 -0.47 24.45 -5.01
CA ARG A 445 0.06 24.22 -6.35
C ARG A 445 -0.46 22.93 -6.99
N GLY A 446 -0.65 21.88 -6.19
CA GLY A 446 -1.21 20.60 -6.63
C GLY A 446 -2.58 20.73 -7.28
N LYS A 447 -3.36 21.78 -6.94
CA LYS A 447 -4.68 22.04 -7.54
C LYS A 447 -4.64 22.23 -9.06
N THR A 448 -3.46 22.56 -9.62
CA THR A 448 -3.25 22.70 -11.07
C THR A 448 -3.19 21.38 -11.83
N VAL A 449 -2.99 20.25 -11.13
CA VAL A 449 -2.94 18.90 -11.72
C VAL A 449 -4.30 18.22 -11.52
N PRO A 450 -4.95 17.64 -12.55
CA PRO A 450 -6.20 16.90 -12.37
C PRO A 450 -5.97 15.56 -11.66
N THR A 451 -6.93 15.11 -10.85
CA THR A 451 -6.85 13.82 -10.14
C THR A 451 -6.69 12.63 -11.09
N ALA A 452 -7.25 12.71 -12.31
CA ALA A 452 -7.09 11.68 -13.34
C ALA A 452 -5.61 11.39 -13.68
N GLU A 453 -4.72 12.38 -13.57
CA GLU A 453 -3.28 12.18 -13.81
C GLU A 453 -2.64 11.31 -12.71
N VAL A 454 -3.09 11.45 -11.46
CA VAL A 454 -2.66 10.58 -10.34
C VAL A 454 -3.04 9.13 -10.65
N TYR A 455 -4.28 8.88 -11.03
CA TYR A 455 -4.74 7.52 -11.37
C TYR A 455 -4.03 6.95 -12.59
N ARG A 456 -3.75 7.78 -13.60
CA ARG A 456 -2.94 7.36 -14.77
C ARG A 456 -1.54 6.92 -14.38
N MET A 457 -0.88 7.65 -13.47
CA MET A 457 0.45 7.29 -12.98
C MET A 457 0.40 6.04 -12.09
N ALA A 458 -0.59 5.94 -11.20
CA ALA A 458 -0.77 4.79 -10.32
C ALA A 458 -1.02 3.48 -11.09
N ALA A 459 -1.82 3.53 -12.17
CA ALA A 459 -2.09 2.38 -13.03
C ALA A 459 -0.85 1.87 -13.79
N ALA A 460 0.22 2.66 -13.87
CA ALA A 460 1.47 2.29 -14.54
C ALA A 460 2.54 1.75 -13.58
N VAL A 461 2.28 1.72 -12.27
CA VAL A 461 3.22 1.21 -11.25
C VAL A 461 3.10 -0.32 -11.17
N ASP A 462 4.24 -1.00 -11.22
CA ASP A 462 4.31 -2.44 -11.03
C ASP A 462 4.75 -2.80 -9.60
N LYS A 463 4.30 -3.95 -9.09
CA LYS A 463 4.67 -4.42 -7.74
C LYS A 463 6.18 -4.68 -7.59
N ASP A 464 6.89 -4.94 -8.69
CA ASP A 464 8.34 -5.21 -8.69
C ASP A 464 9.18 -3.92 -8.90
N ASP A 465 8.52 -2.76 -9.00
CA ASP A 465 9.17 -1.45 -8.97
C ASP A 465 9.70 -1.11 -7.58
N VAL A 466 10.80 -0.35 -7.56
CA VAL A 466 11.40 0.14 -6.31
C VAL A 466 10.50 1.22 -5.73
N CYS A 467 10.01 1.02 -4.51
CA CYS A 467 9.14 1.98 -3.83
C CYS A 467 9.89 2.76 -2.75
N ASN A 468 10.94 2.17 -2.17
CA ASN A 468 11.64 2.73 -1.03
C ASN A 468 13.15 2.48 -1.11
N MET A 469 13.91 3.49 -0.68
CA MET A 469 15.35 3.39 -0.49
C MET A 469 15.70 3.77 0.95
N GLN A 470 16.34 2.84 1.66
CA GLN A 470 16.82 3.06 3.03
C GLN A 470 18.33 3.01 3.09
N TYR A 471 18.92 3.93 3.84
CA TYR A 471 20.37 3.99 4.01
C TYR A 471 20.80 3.22 5.24
N THR A 472 21.66 2.23 5.02
CA THR A 472 22.36 1.48 6.07
C THR A 472 23.76 2.04 6.22
N SER A 473 24.34 2.04 7.41
CA SER A 473 25.66 2.62 7.70
C SER A 473 26.84 1.88 7.04
N GLY A 474 26.61 0.73 6.38
CA GLY A 474 27.52 0.05 5.46
C GLY A 474 28.86 -0.43 6.05
N THR A 475 29.25 -1.68 5.76
CA THR A 475 30.56 -2.25 6.18
C THR A 475 31.80 -1.51 5.60
N THR A 476 31.60 -0.61 4.65
CA THR A 476 32.66 0.11 3.91
C THR A 476 32.85 1.55 4.39
N GLY A 477 32.19 1.98 5.46
CA GLY A 477 32.36 3.30 6.07
C GLY A 477 31.40 4.39 5.56
N PHE A 478 30.80 4.22 4.37
CA PHE A 478 29.77 5.12 3.84
C PHE A 478 28.39 4.45 3.77
N PRO A 479 27.30 5.18 4.07
CA PRO A 479 25.97 4.61 4.00
C PRO A 479 25.58 4.09 2.61
N LYS A 480 24.84 2.97 2.53
CA LYS A 480 24.41 2.37 1.26
C LYS A 480 22.89 2.44 1.10
N GLY A 481 22.41 2.95 -0.03
CA GLY A 481 20.98 2.98 -0.36
C GLY A 481 20.47 1.60 -0.79
N VAL A 482 19.74 0.92 0.08
CA VAL A 482 19.08 -0.37 -0.16
C VAL A 482 17.80 -0.14 -0.97
N MET A 483 17.68 -0.71 -2.17
CA MET A 483 16.48 -0.58 -3.02
C MET A 483 15.46 -1.69 -2.71
N LEU A 484 14.30 -1.29 -2.20
CA LEU A 484 13.20 -2.18 -1.84
C LEU A 484 12.00 -1.98 -2.76
N THR A 485 11.41 -3.07 -3.23
CA THR A 485 10.23 -3.05 -4.11
C THR A 485 8.93 -3.04 -3.32
N HIS A 486 7.82 -2.69 -3.98
CA HIS A 486 6.49 -2.83 -3.36
C HIS A 486 6.26 -4.27 -2.89
N TYR A 487 6.56 -5.25 -3.75
CA TYR A 487 6.40 -6.67 -3.46
C TYR A 487 7.26 -7.13 -2.28
N ASN A 488 8.48 -6.59 -2.11
CA ASN A 488 9.29 -6.91 -0.93
C ASN A 488 8.60 -6.42 0.35
N VAL A 489 8.19 -5.15 0.38
CA VAL A 489 7.78 -4.47 1.61
C VAL A 489 6.36 -4.82 2.02
N VAL A 490 5.40 -4.80 1.09
CA VAL A 490 3.99 -5.14 1.34
C VAL A 490 3.89 -6.52 1.96
N ASN A 491 4.56 -7.50 1.35
CA ASN A 491 4.52 -8.87 1.83
C ASN A 491 5.27 -9.10 3.14
N ASN A 492 6.36 -8.35 3.40
CA ASN A 492 7.05 -8.48 4.68
C ASN A 492 6.17 -7.95 5.81
N GLY A 493 5.61 -6.75 5.65
CA GLY A 493 4.65 -6.18 6.60
C GLY A 493 3.43 -7.07 6.80
N LYS A 494 2.88 -7.64 5.72
CA LYS A 494 1.77 -8.58 5.79
C LYS A 494 2.11 -9.81 6.63
N CYS A 495 3.21 -10.50 6.35
CA CYS A 495 3.62 -11.69 7.11
C CYS A 495 3.90 -11.35 8.58
N ILE A 496 4.45 -10.16 8.86
CA ILE A 496 4.66 -9.67 10.23
C ILE A 496 3.32 -9.47 10.96
N GLY A 497 2.33 -8.86 10.30
CA GLY A 497 0.99 -8.67 10.84
C GLY A 497 0.25 -9.99 11.09
N ASP A 498 0.42 -10.98 10.19
CA ASP A 498 -0.11 -12.33 10.35
C ASP A 498 0.42 -12.99 11.64
N CYS A 499 1.73 -12.88 11.90
CA CYS A 499 2.38 -13.46 13.09
C CYS A 499 1.86 -12.87 14.41
N MET A 500 1.37 -11.63 14.40
CA MET A 500 0.76 -10.93 15.53
C MET A 500 -0.78 -11.04 15.57
N GLU A 501 -1.40 -11.65 14.56
CA GLU A 501 -2.85 -11.67 14.38
C GLU A 501 -3.48 -10.27 14.37
N LEU A 502 -2.87 -9.31 13.67
CA LEU A 502 -3.44 -7.96 13.53
C LEU A 502 -4.77 -7.96 12.78
N SER A 503 -5.64 -6.98 13.07
CA SER A 503 -6.96 -6.83 12.46
C SER A 503 -7.55 -5.44 12.69
N THR A 504 -8.77 -5.20 12.22
CA THR A 504 -9.54 -3.97 12.50
C THR A 504 -9.86 -3.73 13.98
N ALA A 505 -9.70 -4.74 14.85
CA ALA A 505 -9.85 -4.55 16.29
C ALA A 505 -8.61 -3.93 16.95
N ASP A 506 -7.48 -3.91 16.25
CA ASP A 506 -6.20 -3.53 16.83
C ASP A 506 -5.91 -2.04 16.70
N ARG A 507 -5.22 -1.54 17.72
CA ARG A 507 -4.71 -0.18 17.84
C ARG A 507 -3.22 -0.27 18.07
N LEU A 508 -2.43 -0.05 17.03
CA LEU A 508 -0.97 -0.13 17.08
C LEU A 508 -0.36 1.26 17.34
N MET A 509 0.43 1.39 18.40
CA MET A 509 1.23 2.60 18.60
C MET A 509 2.50 2.58 17.74
N ILE A 510 2.80 3.69 17.05
CA ILE A 510 4.02 3.86 16.24
C ILE A 510 4.85 5.06 16.72
N GLN A 511 5.86 4.76 17.53
CA GLN A 511 6.81 5.72 18.10
C GLN A 511 8.26 5.35 17.80
N VAL A 512 8.49 4.17 17.23
CA VAL A 512 9.75 3.80 16.57
C VAL A 512 9.97 4.67 15.32
N PRO A 513 11.22 4.99 14.93
CA PRO A 513 11.45 5.95 13.84
C PRO A 513 10.97 5.45 12.47
N MET A 514 10.21 6.29 11.75
CA MET A 514 9.71 5.94 10.42
C MET A 514 10.78 5.89 9.33
N PHE A 515 11.93 6.57 9.53
CA PHE A 515 13.04 6.48 8.58
C PHE A 515 13.71 5.09 8.55
N HIS A 516 13.43 4.24 9.54
CA HIS A 516 13.97 2.89 9.67
C HIS A 516 12.90 1.85 9.29
N CYS A 517 13.33 0.70 8.76
CA CYS A 517 12.46 -0.41 8.38
C CYS A 517 11.56 -0.91 9.52
N PHE A 518 11.95 -0.71 10.78
CA PHE A 518 11.09 -1.03 11.94
C PHE A 518 9.80 -0.20 11.95
N GLY A 519 9.88 1.13 11.83
CA GLY A 519 8.67 1.95 11.76
C GLY A 519 7.89 1.73 10.47
N MET A 520 8.60 1.71 9.33
CA MET A 520 7.97 1.67 8.02
C MET A 520 7.34 0.31 7.68
N VAL A 521 8.07 -0.80 7.89
CA VAL A 521 7.58 -2.14 7.52
C VAL A 521 6.86 -2.80 8.68
N LEU A 522 7.60 -3.03 9.77
CA LEU A 522 7.12 -3.83 10.90
C LEU A 522 5.90 -3.21 11.57
N ALA A 523 5.78 -1.88 11.56
CA ALA A 523 4.66 -1.17 12.17
C ALA A 523 3.62 -0.68 11.14
N MET A 524 3.98 0.30 10.29
CA MET A 524 3.02 0.91 9.37
C MET A 524 2.50 -0.10 8.33
N THR A 525 3.39 -0.79 7.62
CA THR A 525 2.96 -1.74 6.58
C THR A 525 2.19 -2.93 7.15
N ALA A 526 2.62 -3.47 8.30
CA ALA A 526 1.87 -4.51 9.01
C ALA A 526 0.45 -4.05 9.41
N SER A 527 0.29 -2.80 9.86
CA SER A 527 -1.02 -2.25 10.21
C SER A 527 -1.92 -2.05 8.99
N MET A 528 -1.36 -1.47 7.93
CA MET A 528 -2.10 -1.11 6.71
C MET A 528 -2.55 -2.34 5.92
N THR A 529 -1.85 -3.47 6.07
CA THR A 529 -2.26 -4.75 5.50
C THR A 529 -3.34 -5.48 6.31
N HIS A 530 -3.77 -4.95 7.47
CA HIS A 530 -4.72 -5.61 8.38
C HIS A 530 -5.88 -4.71 8.84
N GLY A 531 -6.03 -3.51 8.28
CA GLY A 531 -7.08 -2.57 8.70
C GLY A 531 -6.91 -2.02 10.13
N THR A 532 -5.71 -2.14 10.68
CA THR A 532 -5.37 -1.74 12.06
C THR A 532 -5.31 -0.22 12.18
N THR A 533 -5.90 0.34 13.25
CA THR A 533 -5.76 1.78 13.53
C THR A 533 -4.38 2.10 14.08
N ILE A 534 -3.70 3.06 13.44
CA ILE A 534 -2.37 3.51 13.83
C ILE A 534 -2.46 4.71 14.77
N TYR A 535 -1.72 4.66 15.88
CA TYR A 535 -1.55 5.75 16.84
C TYR A 535 -0.09 6.23 16.88
N PRO A 536 0.33 7.14 15.99
CA PRO A 536 1.71 7.57 15.98
C PRO A 536 2.03 8.54 17.11
N LEU A 537 3.28 8.50 17.56
CA LEU A 537 3.92 9.60 18.28
C LEU A 537 5.05 10.16 17.42
N PRO A 538 5.24 11.49 17.34
CA PRO A 538 6.33 12.09 16.57
C PRO A 538 7.70 11.51 16.93
N TYR A 539 7.90 11.18 18.21
CA TYR A 539 9.09 10.49 18.72
C TYR A 539 8.74 9.74 20.02
N PHE A 540 9.54 8.72 20.35
CA PHE A 540 9.39 8.02 21.62
C PHE A 540 9.69 8.94 22.82
N SER A 541 8.75 8.96 23.75
CA SER A 541 8.95 9.44 25.12
C SER A 541 8.04 8.61 26.04
N PRO A 542 8.54 8.07 27.17
CA PRO A 542 7.78 7.15 28.00
C PRO A 542 6.45 7.72 28.49
N LYS A 543 6.43 9.00 28.90
CA LYS A 543 5.22 9.61 29.47
C LYS A 543 4.09 9.79 28.45
N PRO A 544 4.31 10.39 27.26
CA PRO A 544 3.30 10.40 26.19
C PRO A 544 2.88 9.01 25.73
N ALA A 545 3.80 8.04 25.68
CA ALA A 545 3.48 6.66 25.32
C ALA A 545 2.52 6.02 26.32
N LEU A 546 2.83 6.07 27.63
CA LEU A 546 1.96 5.57 28.69
C LEU A 546 0.59 6.27 28.71
N ALA A 547 0.57 7.60 28.51
CA ALA A 547 -0.68 8.35 28.43
C ALA A 547 -1.57 7.88 27.26
N CYS A 548 -0.98 7.68 26.08
CA CYS A 548 -1.69 7.20 24.90
C CYS A 548 -2.16 5.75 25.06
N ILE A 549 -1.33 4.86 25.65
CA ILE A 549 -1.74 3.49 26.01
C ILE A 549 -3.02 3.52 26.86
N ASN A 550 -3.02 4.35 27.90
CA ASN A 550 -4.14 4.46 28.83
C ASN A 550 -5.39 5.08 28.18
N SER A 551 -5.26 6.16 27.42
CA SER A 551 -6.42 6.90 26.88
C SER A 551 -7.05 6.26 25.67
N GLU A 552 -6.27 5.57 24.84
CA GLU A 552 -6.71 5.03 23.54
C GLU A 552 -6.87 3.51 23.56
N HIS A 553 -6.66 2.86 24.70
CA HIS A 553 -6.77 1.42 24.86
C HIS A 553 -5.96 0.67 23.80
N ILE A 554 -4.68 1.02 23.73
CA ILE A 554 -3.73 0.47 22.75
C ILE A 554 -3.64 -1.05 22.93
N THR A 555 -3.70 -1.79 21.82
CA THR A 555 -3.67 -3.26 21.84
C THR A 555 -2.30 -3.83 21.46
N ALA A 556 -1.56 -3.10 20.65
CA ALA A 556 -0.24 -3.50 20.17
C ALA A 556 0.80 -2.38 20.34
N PHE A 557 2.03 -2.75 20.70
CA PHE A 557 3.14 -1.80 20.87
C PHE A 557 4.46 -2.38 20.38
N HIS A 558 5.12 -1.68 19.46
CA HIS A 558 6.43 -2.08 18.96
C HIS A 558 7.52 -1.27 19.66
N GLY A 559 8.67 -1.88 19.95
CA GLY A 559 9.78 -1.13 20.53
C GLY A 559 11.10 -1.89 20.52
N VAL A 560 12.16 -1.14 20.80
CA VAL A 560 13.45 -1.71 21.20
C VAL A 560 13.45 -1.91 22.72
N PRO A 561 14.26 -2.84 23.28
CA PRO A 561 14.33 -3.11 24.72
C PRO A 561 14.45 -1.85 25.60
N THR A 562 15.27 -0.87 25.19
CA THR A 562 15.46 0.41 25.91
C THR A 562 14.15 1.19 26.10
N MET A 563 13.23 1.13 25.15
CA MET A 563 11.94 1.81 25.25
C MET A 563 11.05 1.15 26.30
N PHE A 564 11.03 -0.18 26.36
CA PHE A 564 10.27 -0.93 27.36
C PHE A 564 10.81 -0.70 28.76
N ILE A 565 12.14 -0.75 28.94
CA ILE A 565 12.79 -0.44 30.22
C ILE A 565 12.42 0.97 30.68
N ALA A 566 12.53 1.96 29.79
CA ALA A 566 12.19 3.35 30.12
C ALA A 566 10.71 3.56 30.50
N MET A 567 9.79 2.74 29.98
CA MET A 567 8.39 2.74 30.41
C MET A 567 8.20 2.05 31.76
N LEU A 568 8.80 0.87 31.96
CA LEU A 568 8.74 0.10 33.22
C LEU A 568 9.26 0.91 34.42
N GLU A 569 10.29 1.73 34.19
CA GLU A 569 10.90 2.59 35.22
C GLU A 569 10.17 3.94 35.40
N ASN A 570 9.17 4.25 34.59
CA ASN A 570 8.49 5.53 34.64
C ASN A 570 7.53 5.63 35.85
N PRO A 571 7.49 6.77 36.57
CA PRO A 571 6.58 6.95 37.70
C PRO A 571 5.08 6.80 37.38
N ASP A 572 4.67 7.03 36.13
CA ASP A 572 3.27 6.90 35.70
C ASP A 572 2.91 5.46 35.27
N PHE A 573 3.88 4.52 35.25
CA PHE A 573 3.65 3.12 34.88
C PHE A 573 2.54 2.47 35.73
N ALA A 574 2.62 2.60 37.05
CA ALA A 574 1.64 2.03 37.97
C ALA A 574 0.22 2.61 37.86
N LYS A 575 0.05 3.72 37.12
CA LYS A 575 -1.24 4.37 36.87
C LYS A 575 -1.82 4.04 35.50
N THR A 576 -1.06 3.33 34.66
CA THR A 576 -1.43 3.02 33.28
C THR A 576 -2.21 1.72 33.25
N ASP A 577 -3.38 1.71 32.62
CA ASP A 577 -4.14 0.49 32.37
C ASP A 577 -3.59 -0.24 31.13
N PHE A 578 -3.02 -1.42 31.37
CA PHE A 578 -2.46 -2.30 30.33
C PHE A 578 -3.44 -3.41 29.91
N SER A 579 -4.66 -3.45 30.44
CA SER A 579 -5.60 -4.58 30.23
C SER A 579 -5.99 -4.83 28.77
N TYR A 580 -5.86 -3.81 27.90
CA TYR A 580 -6.13 -3.91 26.47
C TYR A 580 -4.92 -4.32 25.63
N MET A 581 -3.70 -4.13 26.15
CA MET A 581 -2.49 -4.57 25.47
C MET A 581 -2.49 -6.10 25.39
N ARG A 582 -2.07 -6.63 24.23
CA ARG A 582 -1.98 -8.07 24.00
C ARG A 582 -0.67 -8.50 23.35
N THR A 583 -0.21 -7.76 22.34
CA THR A 583 0.89 -8.16 21.44
C THR A 583 1.80 -6.98 21.11
N GLY A 584 2.82 -7.25 20.31
CA GLY A 584 3.77 -6.26 19.82
C GLY A 584 5.08 -6.92 19.45
N ILE A 585 6.06 -6.10 19.09
CA ILE A 585 7.39 -6.55 18.70
C ILE A 585 8.41 -5.93 19.64
N MET A 586 9.27 -6.78 20.22
CA MET A 586 10.55 -6.34 20.78
C MET A 586 11.66 -6.79 19.84
N ALA A 587 12.31 -5.84 19.14
CA ALA A 587 13.32 -6.14 18.14
C ALA A 587 14.29 -4.95 17.94
N GLY A 588 15.20 -5.08 16.98
CA GLY A 588 16.16 -4.03 16.60
C GLY A 588 17.47 -4.06 17.39
N SER A 589 17.50 -4.71 18.56
CA SER A 589 18.72 -5.01 19.31
C SER A 589 18.57 -6.33 20.07
N PRO A 590 19.66 -6.90 20.61
CA PRO A 590 19.56 -8.08 21.46
C PRO A 590 18.56 -7.85 22.59
N CYS A 591 17.60 -8.76 22.74
CA CYS A 591 16.47 -8.62 23.66
C CYS A 591 16.74 -9.43 24.94
N PRO A 592 16.90 -8.77 26.11
CA PRO A 592 17.08 -9.51 27.36
C PRO A 592 15.82 -10.29 27.74
N ILE A 593 15.98 -11.58 28.04
CA ILE A 593 14.87 -12.47 28.42
C ILE A 593 14.10 -11.92 29.64
N SER A 594 14.81 -11.35 30.61
CA SER A 594 14.20 -10.78 31.81
C SER A 594 13.28 -9.59 31.52
N VAL A 595 13.65 -8.74 30.55
CA VAL A 595 12.83 -7.59 30.14
C VAL A 595 11.59 -8.06 29.39
N MET A 596 11.75 -9.06 28.51
CA MET A 596 10.61 -9.69 27.83
C MET A 596 9.60 -10.27 28.84
N GLN A 597 10.09 -10.98 29.87
CA GLN A 597 9.24 -11.54 30.92
C GLN A 597 8.51 -10.43 31.70
N ASP A 598 9.21 -9.36 32.07
CA ASP A 598 8.59 -8.21 32.73
C ASP A 598 7.49 -7.55 31.88
N VAL A 599 7.69 -7.45 30.56
CA VAL A 599 6.70 -6.91 29.63
C VAL A 599 5.47 -7.83 29.52
N VAL A 600 5.68 -9.15 29.47
CA VAL A 600 4.59 -10.14 29.50
C VAL A 600 3.77 -10.01 30.78
N ASP A 601 4.43 -9.97 31.93
CA ASP A 601 3.77 -10.05 33.24
C ASP A 601 3.16 -8.72 33.69
N LYS A 602 3.85 -7.59 33.43
CA LYS A 602 3.48 -6.27 33.96
C LYS A 602 2.74 -5.40 32.95
N MET A 603 2.90 -5.63 31.64
CA MET A 603 2.23 -4.86 30.58
C MET A 603 1.17 -5.68 29.83
N ASN A 604 0.84 -6.89 30.30
CA ASN A 604 -0.15 -7.80 29.70
C ASN A 604 0.14 -8.21 28.23
N MET A 605 1.36 -7.99 27.74
CA MET A 605 1.74 -8.33 26.36
C MET A 605 2.07 -9.83 26.23
N LYS A 606 1.12 -10.70 26.57
CA LYS A 606 1.26 -12.16 26.57
C LYS A 606 1.51 -12.76 25.18
N GLU A 607 1.28 -11.97 24.14
CA GLU A 607 1.44 -12.32 22.73
C GLU A 607 2.59 -11.54 22.08
N ILE A 608 3.51 -10.97 22.86
CA ILE A 608 4.70 -10.29 22.31
C ILE A 608 5.59 -11.27 21.55
N VAL A 609 6.13 -10.80 20.43
CA VAL A 609 6.93 -11.61 19.49
C VAL A 609 8.24 -10.90 19.16
N ILE A 610 9.18 -11.66 18.58
CA ILE A 610 10.50 -11.19 18.15
C ILE A 610 10.63 -11.44 16.65
N THR A 611 11.13 -10.46 15.93
CA THR A 611 11.45 -10.53 14.50
C THR A 611 12.94 -10.30 14.32
N TYR A 612 13.58 -11.09 13.46
CA TYR A 612 14.98 -10.89 13.06
C TYR A 612 15.11 -10.70 11.56
N GLY A 613 16.05 -9.81 11.21
CA GLY A 613 16.56 -9.62 9.87
C GLY A 613 17.25 -8.27 9.76
N GLN A 614 17.36 -7.74 8.54
CA GLN A 614 18.11 -6.53 8.24
C GLN A 614 17.46 -5.76 7.10
N THR A 615 17.82 -4.48 6.91
CA THR A 615 17.20 -3.62 5.88
C THR A 615 17.22 -4.24 4.48
N GLU A 616 18.29 -4.94 4.11
CA GLU A 616 18.47 -5.68 2.86
C GLU A 616 17.49 -6.85 2.66
N ALA A 617 16.74 -7.20 3.70
CA ALA A 617 15.75 -8.28 3.74
C ALA A 617 14.32 -7.77 4.02
N SER A 618 14.07 -6.47 3.83
CA SER A 618 12.76 -5.82 3.87
C SER A 618 11.88 -5.85 5.14
N PRO A 619 12.34 -5.93 6.40
CA PRO A 619 13.60 -6.47 6.91
C PRO A 619 13.49 -7.90 7.48
N GLY A 620 12.28 -8.43 7.71
CA GLY A 620 12.09 -9.68 8.44
C GLY A 620 12.46 -10.92 7.62
N CYS A 621 13.34 -11.77 8.16
CA CYS A 621 13.60 -13.12 7.64
C CYS A 621 12.89 -14.16 8.50
N THR A 622 12.99 -14.00 9.82
CA THR A 622 12.37 -14.91 10.80
C THR A 622 11.55 -14.13 11.80
N MET A 623 10.52 -14.78 12.34
CA MET A 623 9.67 -14.21 13.37
C MET A 623 9.06 -15.30 14.24
N SER A 624 8.95 -15.04 15.54
CA SER A 624 8.13 -15.86 16.41
C SER A 624 6.66 -15.45 16.29
N SER A 625 5.74 -16.39 16.53
CA SER A 625 4.31 -16.18 16.39
C SER A 625 3.61 -16.19 17.74
N ILE A 626 2.38 -15.68 17.82
CA ILE A 626 1.59 -15.77 19.05
C ILE A 626 1.24 -17.22 19.47
N TYR A 627 1.48 -18.20 18.59
CA TYR A 627 1.24 -19.62 18.82
C TYR A 627 2.44 -20.35 19.43
N ASP A 628 3.61 -19.71 19.44
CA ASP A 628 4.82 -20.26 20.04
C ASP A 628 4.75 -20.19 21.57
N THR A 629 5.47 -21.09 22.24
CA THR A 629 5.57 -21.03 23.71
C THR A 629 6.30 -19.76 24.14
N ILE A 630 6.14 -19.37 25.40
CA ILE A 630 6.85 -18.19 25.92
C ILE A 630 8.37 -18.39 25.80
N GLU A 631 8.89 -19.58 26.07
CA GLU A 631 10.31 -19.93 25.97
C GLU A 631 10.84 -19.77 24.55
N GLN A 632 10.06 -20.17 23.55
CA GLN A 632 10.42 -19.99 22.14
C GLN A 632 10.41 -18.51 21.75
N ARG A 633 9.41 -17.74 22.19
CA ARG A 633 9.32 -16.30 21.87
C ARG A 633 10.39 -15.45 22.55
N VAL A 634 10.84 -15.83 23.74
CA VAL A 634 11.86 -15.06 24.48
C VAL A 634 13.29 -15.55 24.21
N GLY A 635 13.49 -16.80 23.81
CA GLY A 635 14.81 -17.43 23.68
C GLY A 635 15.23 -17.78 22.25
N THR A 636 14.50 -17.27 21.25
CA THR A 636 14.81 -17.43 19.82
C THR A 636 14.34 -16.20 19.05
N VAL A 637 14.78 -16.10 17.79
CA VAL A 637 14.25 -15.12 16.82
C VAL A 637 13.20 -15.73 15.87
N GLY A 638 12.58 -16.83 16.29
CA GLY A 638 11.47 -17.45 15.58
C GLY A 638 11.87 -18.38 14.42
N LYS A 639 10.90 -18.62 13.54
CA LYS A 639 11.05 -19.44 12.32
C LYS A 639 11.06 -18.55 11.10
N ALA A 640 11.49 -19.09 9.96
CA ALA A 640 11.39 -18.39 8.68
C ALA A 640 9.94 -17.94 8.43
N LEU A 641 9.77 -16.70 7.96
CA LEU A 641 8.46 -16.21 7.51
C LEU A 641 8.02 -16.98 6.24
N PRO A 642 6.71 -17.00 5.93
CA PRO A 642 6.19 -17.68 4.74
C PRO A 642 6.95 -17.30 3.46
N GLU A 643 7.23 -18.26 2.58
CA GLU A 643 7.94 -18.05 1.30
C GLU A 643 9.37 -17.46 1.42
N ILE A 644 9.98 -17.52 2.61
CA ILE A 644 11.39 -17.21 2.84
C ILE A 644 12.13 -18.48 3.22
N GLU A 645 13.23 -18.75 2.53
CA GLU A 645 14.18 -19.79 2.86
C GLU A 645 15.28 -19.22 3.75
N CYS A 646 15.59 -19.91 4.85
CA CYS A 646 16.67 -19.54 5.76
C CYS A 646 17.50 -20.79 6.08
N LYS A 647 18.83 -20.65 6.07
CA LYS A 647 19.75 -21.71 6.49
C LYS A 647 20.98 -21.13 7.16
N ILE A 648 21.70 -22.01 7.86
CA ILE A 648 22.98 -21.68 8.49
C ILE A 648 24.08 -22.33 7.65
N ILE A 649 25.09 -21.57 7.25
CA ILE A 649 26.23 -22.10 6.47
C ILE A 649 27.54 -21.92 7.21
N ASN A 650 28.48 -22.83 6.98
CA ASN A 650 29.85 -22.62 7.40
C ASN A 650 30.49 -21.52 6.52
N PRO A 651 31.00 -20.41 7.10
CA PRO A 651 31.49 -19.28 6.33
C PRO A 651 32.79 -19.58 5.55
N GLU A 652 33.52 -20.65 5.90
CA GLU A 652 34.76 -21.06 5.21
C GLU A 652 34.47 -22.00 4.04
N THR A 653 33.53 -22.93 4.19
CA THR A 653 33.23 -23.96 3.18
C THR A 653 32.01 -23.63 2.31
N GLY A 654 31.08 -22.81 2.82
CA GLY A 654 29.78 -22.52 2.20
C GLY A 654 28.75 -23.64 2.34
N GLU A 655 29.09 -24.74 3.04
CA GLU A 655 28.18 -25.87 3.26
C GLU A 655 27.18 -25.59 4.38
N GLU A 656 25.98 -26.17 4.29
CA GLU A 656 24.95 -26.01 5.32
C GLU A 656 25.34 -26.72 6.62
N CYS A 657 25.20 -26.02 7.74
CA CYS A 657 25.48 -26.53 9.08
C CYS A 657 24.33 -27.42 9.60
N PRO A 658 24.62 -28.51 10.33
CA PRO A 658 23.62 -29.24 11.09
C PRO A 658 22.91 -28.39 12.16
N ASP A 659 21.74 -28.85 12.61
CA ASP A 659 21.03 -28.21 13.72
C ASP A 659 21.90 -28.16 14.99
N GLY A 660 21.91 -26.99 15.63
CA GLY A 660 22.69 -26.68 16.84
C GLY A 660 24.11 -26.18 16.57
N GLU A 661 24.62 -26.26 15.34
CA GLU A 661 25.93 -25.75 14.98
C GLU A 661 25.86 -24.26 14.57
N ASN A 662 26.85 -23.48 15.00
CA ASN A 662 26.93 -22.06 14.68
C ASN A 662 27.55 -21.84 13.29
N GLY A 663 26.93 -20.97 12.49
CA GLY A 663 27.44 -20.56 11.19
C GLY A 663 26.85 -19.21 10.76
N GLU A 664 27.11 -18.81 9.52
CA GLU A 664 26.49 -17.62 8.92
C GLU A 664 25.00 -17.86 8.65
N PHE A 665 24.15 -16.93 9.06
CA PHE A 665 22.76 -16.92 8.64
C PHE A 665 22.64 -16.38 7.21
N VAL A 666 21.99 -17.14 6.32
CA VAL A 666 21.68 -16.69 4.96
C VAL A 666 20.19 -16.84 4.66
N ALA A 667 19.64 -15.91 3.90
CA ALA A 667 18.23 -15.90 3.53
C ALA A 667 17.99 -15.68 2.04
N ARG A 668 16.92 -16.26 1.51
CA ARG A 668 16.46 -16.08 0.13
C ARG A 668 14.93 -16.06 0.11
N GLY A 669 14.35 -15.18 -0.69
CA GLY A 669 12.90 -15.09 -0.83
C GLY A 669 12.47 -13.76 -1.43
N TYR A 670 11.15 -13.51 -1.39
CA TYR A 670 10.57 -12.26 -1.89
C TYR A 670 11.05 -11.02 -1.12
N ASN A 671 11.63 -11.18 0.07
CA ASN A 671 11.99 -10.09 0.97
C ASN A 671 13.37 -9.49 0.68
N ILE A 672 14.20 -10.17 -0.11
CA ILE A 672 15.55 -9.71 -0.43
C ILE A 672 15.49 -8.49 -1.36
N MET A 673 16.27 -7.46 -1.02
CA MET A 673 16.38 -6.21 -1.77
C MET A 673 16.71 -6.45 -3.25
N LYS A 674 16.33 -5.48 -4.10
CA LYS A 674 16.77 -5.45 -5.51
C LYS A 674 18.28 -5.23 -5.64
N GLY A 675 18.89 -4.59 -4.65
CA GLY A 675 20.32 -4.34 -4.56
C GLY A 675 20.64 -2.96 -3.97
N TYR A 676 21.92 -2.63 -3.89
CA TYR A 676 22.36 -1.30 -3.46
C TYR A 676 22.42 -0.33 -4.65
N TYR A 677 21.80 0.83 -4.52
CA TYR A 677 21.77 1.88 -5.55
C TYR A 677 23.18 2.30 -5.96
N LYS A 678 23.49 2.27 -7.27
CA LYS A 678 24.80 2.56 -7.86
C LYS A 678 25.98 1.73 -7.33
N MET A 679 25.73 0.59 -6.67
CA MET A 679 26.77 -0.23 -6.05
C MET A 679 26.64 -1.73 -6.44
N PRO A 680 26.79 -2.09 -7.72
CA PRO A 680 26.63 -3.48 -8.18
C PRO A 680 27.63 -4.46 -7.55
N LYS A 681 28.87 -4.03 -7.30
CA LYS A 681 29.87 -4.87 -6.60
C LYS A 681 29.49 -5.15 -5.15
N ALA A 682 28.99 -4.13 -4.43
CA ALA A 682 28.52 -4.35 -3.06
C ALA A 682 27.29 -5.27 -3.04
N THR A 683 26.44 -5.18 -4.07
CA THR A 683 25.27 -6.05 -4.23
C THR A 683 25.70 -7.50 -4.45
N ALA A 684 26.60 -7.76 -5.40
CA ALA A 684 27.11 -9.12 -5.67
C ALA A 684 27.94 -9.72 -4.52
N ASN A 685 28.47 -8.88 -3.61
CA ASN A 685 29.13 -9.34 -2.40
C ASN A 685 28.16 -9.68 -1.26
N ALA A 686 26.95 -9.11 -1.28
CA ALA A 686 25.93 -9.34 -0.27
C ALA A 686 24.96 -10.45 -0.70
N ILE A 687 24.64 -10.52 -1.99
CA ILE A 687 23.75 -11.51 -2.58
C ILE A 687 24.57 -12.38 -3.52
N ASP A 688 24.64 -13.69 -3.22
CA ASP A 688 25.38 -14.63 -4.05
C ASP A 688 24.69 -14.92 -5.39
N LYS A 689 25.36 -15.69 -6.24
CA LYS A 689 24.86 -16.09 -7.57
C LYS A 689 23.57 -16.94 -7.54
N ASP A 690 23.27 -17.55 -6.39
CA ASP A 690 22.12 -18.44 -6.19
C ASP A 690 20.96 -17.72 -5.46
N GLY A 691 21.12 -16.41 -5.24
CA GLY A 691 20.11 -15.51 -4.67
C GLY A 691 20.13 -15.41 -3.14
N TRP A 692 21.13 -15.98 -2.47
CA TRP A 692 21.22 -15.92 -1.00
C TRP A 692 21.83 -14.61 -0.54
N LEU A 693 21.10 -13.89 0.31
CA LEU A 693 21.63 -12.77 1.08
C LEU A 693 22.48 -13.29 2.23
N HIS A 694 23.77 -12.97 2.20
CA HIS A 694 24.72 -13.17 3.28
C HIS A 694 24.56 -12.08 4.34
N THR A 695 23.97 -12.43 5.48
CA THR A 695 23.63 -11.44 6.50
C THR A 695 24.85 -10.89 7.23
N GLY A 696 25.95 -11.65 7.29
CA GLY A 696 27.09 -11.36 8.14
C GLY A 696 26.83 -11.58 9.64
N ASP A 697 25.67 -12.13 10.03
CA ASP A 697 25.36 -12.51 11.41
C ASP A 697 25.61 -14.01 11.62
N LEU A 698 26.08 -14.36 12.82
CA LEU A 698 26.26 -15.75 13.25
C LEU A 698 24.99 -16.22 13.95
N ALA A 699 24.52 -17.40 13.59
CA ALA A 699 23.34 -18.01 14.17
C ALA A 699 23.44 -19.53 14.19
N CYS A 700 22.53 -20.18 14.92
CA CYS A 700 22.27 -21.61 14.81
C CYS A 700 20.77 -21.88 14.66
N ARG A 701 20.44 -22.98 13.97
CA ARG A 701 19.07 -23.50 13.90
C ARG A 701 18.89 -24.56 14.98
N THR A 702 17.83 -24.45 15.78
CA THR A 702 17.49 -25.44 16.80
C THR A 702 16.87 -26.70 16.15
N PRO A 703 16.90 -27.87 16.82
CA PRO A 703 16.28 -29.09 16.29
C PRO A 703 14.77 -29.00 16.01
N ASP A 704 14.07 -28.06 16.65
CA ASP A 704 12.65 -27.76 16.43
C ASP A 704 12.42 -26.66 15.37
N GLY A 705 13.48 -26.24 14.67
CA GLY A 705 13.43 -25.38 13.48
C GLY A 705 13.42 -23.87 13.75
N TYR A 706 13.70 -23.44 14.98
CA TYR A 706 13.83 -22.01 15.33
C TYR A 706 15.27 -21.54 15.15
N PHE A 707 15.48 -20.24 15.07
CA PHE A 707 16.81 -19.65 14.91
C PHE A 707 17.21 -18.87 16.17
N ARG A 708 18.49 -18.90 16.51
CA ARG A 708 19.11 -18.07 17.56
C ARG A 708 20.28 -17.30 17.00
N ILE A 709 20.37 -16.03 17.32
CA ILE A 709 21.50 -15.20 16.92
C ILE A 709 22.60 -15.35 17.97
N THR A 710 23.78 -15.77 17.54
CA THR A 710 24.91 -16.09 18.43
C THR A 710 26.07 -15.10 18.31
N GLY A 711 26.00 -14.16 17.36
CA GLY A 711 27.00 -13.12 17.20
C GLY A 711 27.03 -12.55 15.79
N ARG A 712 28.17 -11.99 15.39
CA ARG A 712 28.39 -11.43 14.05
C ARG A 712 29.72 -11.86 13.47
N LEU A 713 29.76 -12.10 12.16
CA LEU A 713 30.99 -12.34 11.40
C LEU A 713 31.83 -11.08 11.25
N LYS A 714 31.17 -9.91 11.18
CA LYS A 714 31.79 -8.59 11.02
C LYS A 714 31.58 -7.76 12.30
N ASP A 715 32.50 -6.85 12.58
CA ASP A 715 32.51 -6.03 13.80
C ASP A 715 31.40 -4.95 13.86
N MET A 716 30.15 -5.19 13.44
CA MET A 716 29.08 -4.19 13.54
C MET A 716 28.52 -4.10 14.98
N ILE A 717 28.37 -2.90 15.52
CA ILE A 717 27.85 -2.59 16.86
C ILE A 717 26.34 -2.31 16.77
N ILE A 718 25.50 -2.94 17.59
CA ILE A 718 24.06 -2.61 17.74
C ILE A 718 23.85 -1.85 19.05
N ARG A 719 23.66 -0.53 18.95
CA ARG A 719 23.44 0.32 20.12
C ARG A 719 21.99 0.79 20.16
N GLY A 720 21.21 0.24 21.08
CA GLY A 720 19.84 0.71 21.34
C GLY A 720 18.89 0.66 20.14
N GLY A 721 19.11 -0.26 19.20
CA GLY A 721 18.32 -0.38 17.97
C GLY A 721 19.00 0.13 16.71
N GLU A 722 20.12 0.86 16.84
CA GLU A 722 20.86 1.43 15.71
C GLU A 722 22.02 0.52 15.30
N ASN A 723 22.12 0.23 13.99
CA ASN A 723 23.26 -0.47 13.42
C ASN A 723 24.40 0.53 13.17
N ILE A 724 25.53 0.34 13.85
CA ILE A 724 26.70 1.21 13.79
C ILE A 724 27.90 0.40 13.32
N TYR A 725 28.51 0.80 12.21
CA TYR A 725 29.73 0.14 11.73
C TYR A 725 30.94 0.89 12.26
N PRO A 726 31.83 0.26 13.06
CA PRO A 726 33.06 0.84 13.54
C PRO A 726 33.87 1.57 12.50
N LYS A 727 33.91 1.02 11.28
CA LYS A 727 34.70 1.57 10.18
C LYS A 727 34.28 2.98 9.78
N GLU A 728 32.99 3.31 9.84
CA GLU A 728 32.50 4.67 9.57
C GLU A 728 33.08 5.67 10.58
N ILE A 729 33.12 5.28 11.85
CA ILE A 729 33.66 6.09 12.94
C ILE A 729 35.19 6.14 12.84
N GLU A 730 35.84 5.02 12.54
CA GLU A 730 37.29 4.95 12.30
C GLU A 730 37.70 5.89 11.17
N GLU A 731 37.07 5.79 9.99
CA GLU A 731 37.33 6.65 8.83
C GLU A 731 37.13 8.12 9.13
N PHE A 732 36.10 8.47 9.90
CA PHE A 732 35.93 9.84 10.38
C PHE A 732 37.04 10.26 11.35
N ILE A 733 37.36 9.45 12.37
CA ILE A 733 38.42 9.76 13.35
C ILE A 733 39.79 9.89 12.67
N TYR A 734 40.06 9.10 11.62
CA TYR A 734 41.29 9.23 10.81
C TYR A 734 41.44 10.60 10.16
N THR A 735 40.35 11.36 9.96
CA THR A 735 40.45 12.73 9.43
C THR A 735 41.08 13.71 10.42
N HIS A 736 41.15 13.36 11.72
CA HIS A 736 41.74 14.23 12.74
C HIS A 736 43.27 14.27 12.63
N PRO A 737 43.92 15.45 12.58
CA PRO A 737 45.34 15.59 12.27
C PRO A 737 46.27 14.91 13.28
N LYS A 738 45.83 14.73 14.53
CA LYS A 738 46.62 14.08 15.60
C LYS A 738 46.57 12.54 15.60
N VAL A 739 45.64 11.92 14.88
CA VAL A 739 45.43 10.47 14.91
C VAL A 739 46.41 9.77 13.98
N LYS A 740 47.09 8.73 14.48
CA LYS A 740 47.94 7.83 13.69
C LYS A 740 47.16 6.59 13.27
N ASP A 741 46.44 5.98 14.21
CA ASP A 741 45.64 4.78 13.97
C ASP A 741 44.43 4.74 14.92
N VAL A 742 43.35 4.06 14.53
CA VAL A 742 42.15 3.94 15.34
C VAL A 742 41.45 2.61 15.07
N GLN A 743 40.93 1.99 16.13
CA GLN A 743 40.07 0.83 16.05
C GLN A 743 38.86 1.06 16.94
N VAL A 744 37.68 0.86 16.38
CA VAL A 744 36.42 0.98 17.10
C VAL A 744 35.84 -0.41 17.34
N ILE A 745 35.34 -0.64 18.55
CA ILE A 745 34.78 -1.90 19.02
C ILE A 745 33.47 -1.64 19.79
N GLY A 746 32.56 -2.62 19.74
CA GLY A 746 31.41 -2.68 20.63
C GLY A 746 31.81 -3.32 21.96
N VAL A 747 31.39 -2.71 23.07
CA VAL A 747 31.55 -3.25 24.43
C VAL A 747 30.17 -3.46 25.06
N PRO A 748 29.97 -4.47 25.94
CA PRO A 748 28.67 -4.74 26.55
C PRO A 748 28.14 -3.56 27.36
N ASP A 749 26.84 -3.27 27.27
CA ASP A 749 26.17 -2.24 28.05
C ASP A 749 24.79 -2.70 28.53
N GLU A 750 24.48 -2.49 29.82
CA GLU A 750 23.21 -2.95 30.41
C GLU A 750 21.98 -2.24 29.83
N GLN A 751 22.14 -0.99 29.37
CA GLN A 751 21.04 -0.19 28.87
C GLN A 751 20.84 -0.39 27.36
N TYR A 752 21.91 -0.23 26.58
CA TYR A 752 21.85 -0.18 25.11
C TYR A 752 22.15 -1.52 24.43
N GLY A 753 22.49 -2.57 25.19
CA GLY A 753 23.01 -3.84 24.67
C GLY A 753 24.51 -3.74 24.39
N GLU A 754 24.89 -2.83 23.50
CA GLU A 754 26.30 -2.48 23.24
C GLU A 754 26.52 -0.96 23.33
N GLU A 755 27.74 -0.59 23.71
CA GLU A 755 28.28 0.77 23.57
C GLU A 755 29.56 0.81 22.72
N ILE A 756 29.86 1.98 22.19
CA ILE A 756 30.99 2.19 21.30
C ILE A 756 32.22 2.58 22.14
N MET A 757 33.33 1.88 21.91
CA MET A 757 34.65 2.25 22.40
C MET A 757 35.60 2.49 21.22
N ALA A 758 36.30 3.63 21.23
CA ALA A 758 37.36 3.94 20.29
C ALA A 758 38.74 3.80 20.95
N CYS A 759 39.57 2.91 20.43
CA CYS A 759 40.97 2.75 20.82
C CYS A 759 41.83 3.51 19.81
N VAL A 760 42.49 4.58 20.25
CA VAL A 760 43.18 5.55 19.39
C VAL A 760 44.68 5.52 19.66
N ILE A 761 45.47 5.44 18.60
CA ILE A 761 46.91 5.67 18.61
C ILE A 761 47.16 7.07 18.08
N LEU A 762 47.80 7.93 18.87
CA LEU A 762 48.19 9.28 18.46
C LEU A 762 49.50 9.25 17.64
N LYS A 763 49.71 10.29 16.83
CA LYS A 763 51.02 10.55 16.23
C LYS A 763 52.05 10.87 17.31
N GLU A 764 53.31 10.55 17.04
CA GLU A 764 54.40 10.76 17.98
C GLU A 764 54.49 12.24 18.39
N GLY A 765 54.56 12.50 19.70
CA GLY A 765 54.62 13.86 20.26
C GLY A 765 53.28 14.59 20.38
N GLU A 766 52.19 14.04 19.84
CA GLU A 766 50.85 14.62 19.98
C GLU A 766 50.18 14.18 21.29
N THR A 767 49.33 15.06 21.82
CA THR A 767 48.47 14.76 22.99
C THR A 767 47.04 15.19 22.72
N MET A 768 46.11 14.45 23.30
CA MET A 768 44.68 14.70 23.18
C MET A 768 43.96 14.02 24.34
N THR A 769 42.94 14.68 24.85
CA THR A 769 42.06 14.15 25.90
C THR A 769 40.85 13.45 25.29
N GLU A 770 40.21 12.58 26.07
CA GLU A 770 38.96 11.94 25.65
C GLU A 770 37.87 12.97 25.33
N ALA A 771 37.81 14.07 26.11
CA ALA A 771 36.84 15.14 25.90
C ALA A 771 37.02 15.84 24.55
N GLU A 772 38.25 16.18 24.18
CA GLU A 772 38.56 16.82 22.88
C GLU A 772 38.18 15.93 21.70
N MET A 773 38.47 14.62 21.77
CA MET A 773 38.09 13.70 20.69
C MET A 773 36.57 13.49 20.63
N LYS A 774 35.89 13.35 21.77
CA LYS A 774 34.42 13.29 21.81
C LYS A 774 33.79 14.54 21.22
N GLU A 775 34.32 15.73 21.54
CA GLU A 775 33.85 17.00 21.00
C GLU A 775 34.05 17.05 19.48
N PHE A 776 35.21 16.65 18.98
CA PHE A 776 35.49 16.58 17.54
C PHE A 776 34.50 15.67 16.79
N ILE A 777 34.25 14.46 17.31
CA ILE A 777 33.29 13.52 16.71
C ILE A 777 31.86 14.05 16.79
N ASN A 778 31.45 14.54 17.98
CA ASN A 778 30.10 15.03 18.21
C ASN A 778 29.75 16.28 17.39
N ALA A 779 30.75 17.08 17.02
CA ALA A 779 30.55 18.25 16.16
C ALA A 779 30.24 17.90 14.69
N HIS A 780 30.60 16.70 14.22
CA HIS A 780 30.57 16.36 12.78
C HIS A 780 29.83 15.06 12.45
N MET A 781 29.56 14.21 13.44
CA MET A 781 28.80 12.96 13.28
C MET A 781 27.55 12.97 14.15
N ALA A 782 26.55 12.17 13.75
CA ALA A 782 25.36 11.94 14.57
C ALA A 782 25.73 11.46 15.99
N ARG A 783 25.09 12.02 17.02
CA ARG A 783 25.40 11.77 18.45
C ARG A 783 25.41 10.29 18.84
N HIS A 784 24.60 9.45 18.20
CA HIS A 784 24.56 8.03 18.50
C HIS A 784 25.83 7.27 18.08
N LYS A 785 26.65 7.86 17.18
CA LYS A 785 27.94 7.33 16.70
C LYS A 785 29.14 7.82 17.52
N VAL A 786 28.94 8.74 18.47
CA VAL A 786 30.03 9.23 19.32
C VAL A 786 30.41 8.15 20.33
N PRO A 787 31.68 7.68 20.36
CA PRO A 787 32.14 6.68 21.32
C PRO A 787 31.90 7.10 22.77
N ARG A 788 31.31 6.22 23.58
CA ARG A 788 31.17 6.44 25.03
C ARG A 788 32.50 6.35 25.74
N TYR A 789 33.37 5.48 25.27
CA TYR A 789 34.71 5.29 25.82
C TYR A 789 35.75 5.65 24.76
N ILE A 790 36.73 6.48 25.12
CA ILE A 790 37.91 6.70 24.29
C ILE A 790 39.14 6.32 25.08
N ASP A 791 39.92 5.41 24.51
CA ASP A 791 41.14 4.92 25.13
C ASP A 791 42.33 5.21 24.22
N PHE A 792 43.33 5.87 24.78
CA PHE A 792 44.57 6.14 24.07
C PHE A 792 45.56 5.02 24.37
N VAL A 793 45.94 4.28 23.33
CA VAL A 793 46.79 3.09 23.45
C VAL A 793 48.07 3.27 22.63
N ASP A 794 49.16 2.64 23.06
CA ASP A 794 50.43 2.70 22.34
C ASP A 794 50.45 1.75 21.12
N SER A 795 49.66 0.67 21.18
CA SER A 795 49.54 -0.34 20.13
C SER A 795 48.25 -1.16 20.25
N PHE A 796 47.85 -1.83 19.18
CA PHE A 796 46.73 -2.78 19.19
C PHE A 796 47.23 -4.22 19.39
N PRO A 797 46.45 -5.08 20.07
CA PRO A 797 46.75 -6.51 20.09
C PRO A 797 46.65 -7.07 18.68
N MET A 798 47.70 -7.74 18.21
CA MET A 798 47.78 -8.32 16.87
C MET A 798 48.13 -9.80 16.94
N ASN A 799 47.71 -10.59 15.95
CA ASN A 799 48.18 -11.97 15.78
C ASN A 799 49.58 -12.01 15.15
N VAL A 800 50.12 -13.23 15.00
CA VAL A 800 51.46 -13.48 14.43
C VAL A 800 51.62 -12.97 12.99
N ALA A 801 50.51 -12.75 12.28
CA ALA A 801 50.47 -12.20 10.92
C ALA A 801 50.24 -10.67 10.88
N GLY A 802 50.22 -10.00 12.03
CA GLY A 802 50.00 -8.55 12.12
C GLY A 802 48.54 -8.11 11.97
N LYS A 803 47.57 -9.04 12.03
CA LYS A 803 46.14 -8.70 12.02
C LYS A 803 45.68 -8.31 13.42
N ILE A 804 45.01 -7.16 13.52
CA ILE A 804 44.43 -6.65 14.77
C ILE A 804 43.36 -7.62 15.29
N LEU A 805 43.40 -7.90 16.59
CA LEU A 805 42.50 -8.82 17.29
C LEU A 805 41.45 -8.05 18.08
N LYS A 806 40.41 -7.56 17.40
CA LYS A 806 39.32 -6.80 18.03
C LYS A 806 38.58 -7.56 19.14
N TYR A 807 38.43 -8.89 19.02
CA TYR A 807 37.83 -9.69 20.10
C TYR A 807 38.63 -9.57 21.41
N LYS A 808 39.97 -9.57 21.32
CA LYS A 808 40.84 -9.40 22.48
C LYS A 808 40.75 -7.99 23.05
N MET A 809 40.62 -6.98 22.18
CA MET A 809 40.36 -5.61 22.63
C MET A 809 39.03 -5.50 23.40
N ARG A 810 37.99 -6.25 23.01
CA ARG A 810 36.72 -6.32 23.75
C ARG A 810 36.88 -7.00 25.10
N GLU A 811 37.58 -8.13 25.16
CA GLU A 811 37.89 -8.83 26.42
C GLU A 811 38.65 -7.90 27.38
N ASP A 812 39.71 -7.27 26.90
CA ASP A 812 40.52 -6.30 27.67
C ASP A 812 39.65 -5.11 28.13
N ALA A 813 38.73 -4.63 27.29
CA ALA A 813 37.81 -3.55 27.63
C ALA A 813 36.79 -3.97 28.71
N VAL A 814 36.25 -5.18 28.66
CA VAL A 814 35.32 -5.69 29.70
C VAL A 814 36.00 -5.72 31.06
N GLU A 815 37.26 -6.17 31.12
CA GLU A 815 38.05 -6.14 32.35
C GLU A 815 38.37 -4.71 32.80
N LYS A 816 38.90 -3.88 31.89
CA LYS A 816 39.34 -2.51 32.17
C LYS A 816 38.20 -1.59 32.61
N LEU A 817 37.01 -1.74 32.04
CA LEU A 817 35.84 -0.90 32.29
C LEU A 817 34.87 -1.49 33.33
N GLY A 818 35.09 -2.72 33.80
CA GLY A 818 34.25 -3.37 34.81
C GLY A 818 32.87 -3.78 34.28
N LEU A 819 32.79 -4.28 33.04
CA LEU A 819 31.53 -4.56 32.33
C LEU A 819 31.04 -6.02 32.47
N GLN A 820 31.59 -6.81 33.41
CA GLN A 820 31.32 -8.25 33.53
C GLN A 820 29.84 -8.58 33.82
N LYS A 821 29.09 -7.62 34.39
CA LYS A 821 27.66 -7.79 34.64
C LYS A 821 26.83 -7.68 33.36
N ALA A 822 27.15 -6.71 32.50
CA ALA A 822 26.52 -6.54 31.19
C ALA A 822 26.83 -7.71 30.26
N ASP A 823 28.07 -8.20 30.27
CA ASP A 823 28.55 -9.32 29.45
C ASP A 823 27.82 -10.66 29.72
N LYS A 824 27.28 -10.83 30.94
CA LYS A 824 26.56 -12.05 31.35
C LYS A 824 25.06 -12.04 31.03
N VAL A 825 24.54 -10.97 30.42
CA VAL A 825 23.11 -10.87 30.09
C VAL A 825 22.78 -11.83 28.95
N VAL A 826 21.82 -12.73 29.17
CA VAL A 826 21.34 -13.68 28.16
C VAL A 826 20.26 -13.01 27.30
N THR A 827 20.42 -13.09 25.99
CA THR A 827 19.51 -12.53 24.98
C THR A 827 18.95 -13.62 24.07
N ALA A 828 17.83 -13.32 23.40
CA ALA A 828 17.14 -14.19 22.45
C ALA A 828 17.97 -14.57 21.21
#